data_AF-I2J9A1-F1
#
_entry.id   AF-I2J9A1-F1
#
_cell.length_a   1.000
_cell.length_b   1.000
_cell.length_c   1.000
_cell.angle_alpha   90.00
_cell.angle_beta   90.00
_cell.angle_gamma   90.00
#
_symmetry.space_group_name_H-M   'P 1'
#
loop_
_entity.id
_entity.type
_entity.pdbx_description
1 polymer ?
#
loop_
_entity_poly.entity_id
_entity_poly.type
_entity_poly.pdbx_seq_one_letter_code
_entity_poly.pdbx_strand_id
1 'polypeptide(L)'
;MAIAKIIVDVPLMQTDQPYSYKIPEEFEGMLEVGMRVHVPFGKANRLIQGIVLGMESQSDADVADEDLKEIAEVLDFSPVLTEEQLWLAEELRKSVFSYKISILKAMLPGFLNSSYDKILYPLEGLSQEDRERLFGSQESLAFSSLDLEKQAEMMRLTRKGLLKLEYQAVDQKKVKTQSWVEVHLEQLEKLEISNRAKKKLELREYLLAHPETVPLADLLEHYSREQVNFFVDHGAITIVQKEVQRSAAYFEDIEASQSLELNPEQKEACEAVVGAIGKKHPPFLLQGITGSGKTEVYLQIIQGALDLGKTAIVLVPEISLTPQMTERFIARFGEKVAILHSGLSNGEKYDEWRKVERGEAQVVVGARSAIFAPLKNLGVIIIDEEHEASYKQDSNPRYHARDVALLRAQYNQAALVLGSATPSLESRARAGKGVYQHLRLTQRANPLASIPEVQLIDFRDYIGQNETSNFTPPLIEAIQDRLDKKEQVVLMLNRRGYSSFVMCRECGTVDTCPNCDISLTLHMDTKTMNCHYCGFSKEIPHVCPNCQSRSIRYYGTGTQKAYDELVELFPEARILRMDVDTTRKKGSHQALLEQFGNGEADILLGTQMIAKGLDFPNVTLVGVLNADTALNLPDFRSSERTFQLLTQVAGRAGRAEKAGQVLIQSYNPQHYAIRFAKDQDYEGFYAYEMGIRRQLGYPPYYFTIGITLSHKKEEEVLRRAYQVMGILRSGLSDASKILGPTPKPIARTHNLYHYQILIKYRLEDELGPTLNQVLALTQERENSELRLSIDHEPQQFL
;
A
#
# COMPACT_ATOMS: atom_id res chain seq x y z
N MET A 1 36.21 -21.06 14.56
CA MET A 1 35.26 -20.31 15.39
C MET A 1 34.50 -19.36 14.49
N ALA A 2 33.17 -19.51 14.42
CA ALA A 2 32.34 -18.73 13.52
C ALA A 2 31.89 -17.40 14.15
N ILE A 3 32.00 -16.31 13.40
CA ILE A 3 31.61 -14.95 13.80
C ILE A 3 30.38 -14.54 12.98
N ALA A 4 29.36 -13.99 13.64
CA ALA A 4 28.19 -13.40 12.98
C ALA A 4 28.32 -11.88 12.90
N LYS A 5 28.01 -11.31 11.73
CA LYS A 5 27.82 -9.86 11.54
C LYS A 5 26.36 -9.53 11.75
N ILE A 6 26.05 -8.75 12.79
CA ILE A 6 24.68 -8.47 13.20
C ILE A 6 24.41 -6.97 13.17
N ILE A 7 23.38 -6.55 12.44
CA ILE A 7 22.84 -5.19 12.58
C ILE A 7 21.82 -5.18 13.71
N VAL A 8 21.98 -4.24 14.63
CA VAL A 8 21.17 -4.14 15.84
C VAL A 8 19.92 -3.28 15.62
N ASP A 9 18.85 -3.58 16.36
CA ASP A 9 17.57 -2.84 16.33
C ASP A 9 17.64 -1.49 17.06
N VAL A 10 18.60 -0.68 16.64
CA VAL A 10 18.82 0.69 17.11
C VAL A 10 18.90 1.56 15.86
N PRO A 11 17.87 2.35 15.53
CA PRO A 11 17.84 3.17 14.33
C PRO A 11 18.63 4.48 14.55
N LEU A 12 19.94 4.36 14.72
CA LEU A 12 20.89 5.47 14.88
C LEU A 12 22.04 5.31 13.88
N MET A 13 22.66 6.40 13.44
CA MET A 13 23.75 6.35 12.46
C MET A 13 24.95 5.55 12.99
N GLN A 14 25.26 5.70 14.29
CA GLN A 14 26.37 5.01 14.95
C GLN A 14 26.21 3.48 14.92
N THR A 15 24.97 3.01 14.80
CA THR A 15 24.56 1.60 14.81
C THR A 15 24.06 1.13 13.44
N ASP A 16 24.17 1.95 12.39
CA ASP A 16 23.80 1.63 11.00
C ASP A 16 24.91 0.82 10.29
N GLN A 17 25.56 -0.06 11.04
CA GLN A 17 26.66 -0.92 10.61
C GLN A 17 26.56 -2.27 11.36
N PRO A 18 27.05 -3.36 10.75
CA PRO A 18 27.09 -4.64 11.44
C PRO A 18 28.12 -4.64 12.58
N TYR A 19 27.77 -5.29 13.69
CA TYR A 19 28.68 -5.60 14.80
C TYR A 19 29.04 -7.08 14.78
N SER A 20 30.28 -7.41 15.11
CA SER A 20 30.75 -8.80 15.22
C SER A 20 30.32 -9.41 16.55
N TYR A 21 29.76 -10.61 16.49
CA TYR A 21 29.43 -11.44 17.67
C TYR A 21 29.94 -12.86 17.46
N LYS A 22 30.36 -13.49 18.56
CA LYS A 22 30.70 -14.91 18.57
C LYS A 22 29.43 -15.75 18.47
N ILE A 23 29.45 -16.77 17.61
CA ILE A 23 28.37 -17.76 17.51
C ILE A 23 28.63 -18.85 18.57
N PRO A 24 27.69 -19.09 19.50
CA PRO A 24 27.77 -20.21 20.43
C PRO A 24 27.86 -21.55 19.68
N GLU A 25 28.65 -22.50 20.21
CA GLU A 25 28.89 -23.80 19.56
C GLU A 25 27.58 -24.56 19.30
N GLU A 26 26.57 -24.38 20.16
CA GLU A 26 25.26 -24.99 20.07
C GLU A 26 24.51 -24.55 18.81
N PHE A 27 24.69 -23.30 18.37
CA PHE A 27 24.05 -22.72 17.20
C PHE A 27 24.91 -22.78 15.93
N GLU A 28 26.13 -23.30 16.03
CA GLU A 28 27.04 -23.45 14.89
C GLU A 28 26.41 -24.41 13.86
N GLY A 29 26.29 -23.96 12.61
CA GLY A 29 25.60 -24.68 11.53
C GLY A 29 24.07 -24.55 11.52
N MET A 30 23.45 -23.86 12.48
CA MET A 30 22.02 -23.50 12.44
C MET A 30 21.79 -22.04 12.14
N LEU A 31 22.65 -21.14 12.62
CA LEU A 31 22.51 -19.73 12.34
C LEU A 31 22.73 -19.46 10.84
N GLU A 32 21.79 -18.76 10.23
CA GLU A 32 21.86 -18.37 8.82
C GLU A 32 21.68 -16.86 8.66
N VAL A 33 22.19 -16.33 7.56
CA VAL A 33 21.99 -14.93 7.18
C VAL A 33 20.49 -14.66 6.99
N GLY A 34 20.01 -13.54 7.53
CA GLY A 34 18.59 -13.17 7.52
C GLY A 34 17.79 -13.64 8.73
N MET A 35 18.39 -14.37 9.67
CA MET A 35 17.77 -14.71 10.96
C MET A 35 17.86 -13.56 11.97
N ARG A 36 16.86 -13.47 12.84
CA ARG A 36 16.86 -12.55 13.98
C ARG A 36 17.47 -13.24 15.21
N VAL A 37 18.12 -12.43 16.02
CA VAL A 37 18.86 -12.88 17.22
C VAL A 37 18.71 -11.85 18.33
N HIS A 38 18.83 -12.28 19.59
CA HIS A 38 19.08 -11.37 20.70
C HIS A 38 20.58 -11.31 21.00
N VAL A 39 21.09 -10.10 21.15
CA VAL A 39 22.49 -9.83 21.45
C VAL A 39 22.66 -8.79 22.57
N PRO A 40 23.67 -8.95 23.45
CA PRO A 40 24.02 -7.91 24.42
C PRO A 40 24.69 -6.73 23.72
N PHE A 41 24.21 -5.52 23.95
CA PHE A 41 24.70 -4.30 23.29
C PHE A 41 25.07 -3.18 24.26
N GLY A 42 26.12 -2.43 23.91
CA GLY A 42 26.66 -1.33 24.72
C GLY A 42 27.34 -1.79 26.01
N LYS A 43 27.77 -0.81 26.83
CA LYS A 43 28.46 -1.08 28.11
C LYS A 43 27.57 -1.72 29.18
N ALA A 44 26.27 -1.49 29.11
CA ALA A 44 25.29 -2.03 30.05
C ALA A 44 24.81 -3.45 29.69
N ASN A 45 25.35 -4.08 28.64
CA ASN A 45 24.93 -5.39 28.14
C ASN A 45 23.40 -5.51 27.99
N ARG A 46 22.75 -4.45 27.52
CA ARG A 46 21.31 -4.49 27.30
C ARG A 46 21.02 -5.48 26.18
N LEU A 47 20.14 -6.43 26.44
CA LEU A 47 19.68 -7.37 25.43
C LEU A 47 18.80 -6.64 24.40
N ILE A 48 19.19 -6.71 23.14
CA ILE A 48 18.45 -6.11 22.02
C ILE A 48 18.35 -7.09 20.87
N GLN A 49 17.30 -6.93 20.06
CA GLN A 49 17.15 -7.68 18.83
C GLN A 49 18.15 -7.19 17.77
N GLY A 50 18.61 -8.11 16.93
CA GLY A 50 19.39 -7.83 15.74
C GLY A 50 19.06 -8.81 14.61
N ILE A 51 19.62 -8.55 13.42
CA ILE A 51 19.49 -9.38 12.24
C ILE A 51 20.88 -9.77 11.77
N VAL A 52 21.10 -11.06 11.51
CA VAL A 52 22.35 -11.59 10.95
C VAL A 52 22.45 -11.15 9.48
N LEU A 53 23.49 -10.40 9.14
CA LEU A 53 23.77 -9.91 7.79
C LEU A 53 24.85 -10.71 7.07
N GLY A 54 25.70 -11.41 7.82
CA GLY A 54 26.83 -12.15 7.27
C GLY A 54 27.47 -13.04 8.33
N MET A 55 28.31 -13.97 7.86
CA MET A 55 29.10 -14.85 8.71
C MET A 55 30.54 -14.83 8.21
N GLU A 56 31.49 -14.77 9.14
CA GLU A 56 32.93 -14.73 8.88
C GLU A 56 33.65 -15.80 9.69
N SER A 57 34.80 -16.24 9.18
CA SER A 57 35.73 -17.06 9.96
C SER A 57 36.66 -16.17 10.78
N GLN A 58 37.11 -16.65 11.95
CA GLN A 58 38.00 -15.88 12.84
C GLN A 58 39.31 -15.43 12.16
N SER A 59 39.77 -16.10 11.10
CA SER A 59 40.94 -15.68 10.31
C SER A 59 40.69 -14.44 9.44
N ASP A 60 39.43 -14.09 9.18
CA ASP A 60 39.03 -12.97 8.32
C ASP A 60 38.63 -11.72 9.12
N ALA A 61 38.56 -11.81 10.46
CA ALA A 61 38.04 -10.75 11.31
C ALA A 61 39.16 -9.93 11.97
N ASP A 62 39.11 -8.60 11.83
CA ASP A 62 40.04 -7.64 12.44
C ASP A 62 39.86 -7.44 13.97
N VAL A 63 39.14 -8.33 14.67
CA VAL A 63 38.74 -8.15 16.07
C VAL A 63 39.28 -9.29 16.95
N ALA A 64 39.94 -8.94 18.05
CA ALA A 64 40.44 -9.90 19.03
C ALA A 64 39.28 -10.64 19.72
N ASP A 65 39.45 -11.93 19.98
CA ASP A 65 38.42 -12.81 20.55
C ASP A 65 37.90 -12.33 21.92
N GLU A 66 38.77 -11.72 22.73
CA GLU A 66 38.46 -11.20 24.06
C GLU A 66 37.43 -10.04 24.06
N ASP A 67 37.27 -9.34 22.93
CA ASP A 67 36.34 -8.21 22.79
C ASP A 67 34.97 -8.63 22.23
N LEU A 68 34.82 -9.89 21.80
CA LEU A 68 33.58 -10.39 21.22
C LEU A 68 32.61 -10.84 22.31
N LYS A 69 31.36 -10.39 22.20
CA LYS A 69 30.25 -10.92 22.98
C LYS A 69 29.59 -12.07 22.22
N GLU A 70 28.96 -12.96 22.96
CA GLU A 70 28.21 -14.09 22.39
C GLU A 70 26.77 -13.71 22.05
N ILE A 71 26.20 -14.38 21.05
CA ILE A 71 24.76 -14.34 20.76
C ILE A 71 24.02 -14.97 21.94
N ALA A 72 23.03 -14.26 22.47
CA ALA A 72 22.27 -14.73 23.62
C ALA A 72 21.14 -15.69 23.23
N GLU A 73 20.49 -15.46 22.08
CA GLU A 73 19.34 -16.26 21.63
C GLU A 73 19.17 -16.17 20.11
N VAL A 74 18.77 -17.28 19.47
CA VAL A 74 18.34 -17.31 18.06
C VAL A 74 16.82 -17.32 17.97
N LEU A 75 16.26 -16.29 17.34
CA LEU A 75 14.81 -16.05 17.32
C LEU A 75 14.10 -16.74 16.17
N ASP A 76 14.81 -17.33 15.21
CA ASP A 76 14.21 -17.91 14.01
C ASP A 76 14.73 -19.32 13.73
N PHE A 77 13.87 -20.19 13.21
CA PHE A 77 14.24 -21.54 12.78
C PHE A 77 14.74 -21.58 11.33
N SER A 78 14.35 -20.59 10.52
CA SER A 78 14.73 -20.35 9.13
C SER A 78 14.93 -18.84 8.90
N PRO A 79 15.67 -18.41 7.86
CA PRO A 79 15.81 -16.99 7.57
C PRO A 79 14.46 -16.33 7.29
N VAL A 80 14.13 -15.26 8.04
CA VAL A 80 12.91 -14.46 7.81
C VAL A 80 13.13 -13.38 6.75
N LEU A 81 14.39 -13.11 6.40
CA LEU A 81 14.78 -12.24 5.30
C LEU A 81 15.64 -13.03 4.32
N THR A 82 15.30 -12.92 3.05
CA THR A 82 16.06 -13.51 1.94
C THR A 82 17.31 -12.70 1.64
N GLU A 83 18.30 -13.31 0.97
CA GLU A 83 19.49 -12.60 0.49
C GLU A 83 19.12 -11.42 -0.43
N GLU A 84 18.10 -11.58 -1.28
CA GLU A 84 17.55 -10.49 -2.09
C GLU A 84 17.11 -9.31 -1.21
N GLN A 85 16.38 -9.55 -0.13
CA GLN A 85 15.89 -8.49 0.75
C GLN A 85 17.03 -7.78 1.50
N LEU A 86 18.08 -8.52 1.89
CA LEU A 86 19.26 -7.92 2.51
C LEU A 86 20.04 -7.03 1.52
N TRP A 87 20.21 -7.49 0.28
CA TRP A 87 20.78 -6.70 -0.82
C TRP A 87 19.90 -5.48 -1.12
N LEU A 88 18.59 -5.67 -1.20
CA LEU A 88 17.62 -4.61 -1.47
C LEU A 88 17.67 -3.52 -0.39
N ALA A 89 17.84 -3.89 0.88
CA ALA A 89 17.99 -2.92 1.96
C ALA A 89 19.25 -2.06 1.80
N GLU A 90 20.34 -2.63 1.30
CA GLU A 90 21.58 -1.92 0.98
C GLU A 90 21.38 -0.93 -0.17
N GLU A 91 20.72 -1.36 -1.25
CA GLU A 91 20.45 -0.48 -2.39
C GLU A 91 19.46 0.64 -2.05
N LEU A 92 18.41 0.34 -1.27
CA LEU A 92 17.45 1.35 -0.82
C LEU A 92 18.08 2.36 0.15
N ARG A 93 19.06 1.96 0.97
CA ARG A 93 19.76 2.87 1.90
C ARG A 93 20.40 4.06 1.18
N LYS A 94 20.86 3.85 -0.06
CA LYS A 94 21.51 4.86 -0.92
C LYS A 94 20.56 5.96 -1.40
N SER A 95 19.26 5.68 -1.48
CA SER A 95 18.26 6.59 -2.08
C SER A 95 17.17 7.06 -1.10
N VAL A 96 16.80 6.22 -0.14
CA VAL A 96 15.73 6.53 0.83
C VAL A 96 16.28 7.34 2.02
N PHE A 97 17.59 7.32 2.25
CA PHE A 97 18.25 8.03 3.36
C PHE A 97 17.67 7.67 4.75
N SER A 98 17.29 6.40 4.92
CA SER A 98 16.79 5.80 6.16
C SER A 98 17.75 4.72 6.64
N TYR A 99 17.93 4.55 7.95
CA TYR A 99 18.79 3.48 8.49
C TYR A 99 18.39 2.09 7.98
N LYS A 100 19.39 1.27 7.68
CA LYS A 100 19.23 -0.07 7.10
C LYS A 100 18.30 -0.94 7.91
N ILE A 101 18.40 -0.87 9.24
CA ILE A 101 17.49 -1.60 10.13
C ILE A 101 16.01 -1.20 9.98
N SER A 102 15.73 0.09 9.75
CA SER A 102 14.36 0.56 9.50
C SER A 102 13.82 0.03 8.17
N ILE A 103 14.70 -0.10 7.17
CA ILE A 103 14.36 -0.69 5.87
C ILE A 103 14.08 -2.19 6.01
N LEU A 104 14.96 -2.94 6.68
CA LEU A 104 14.79 -4.38 6.92
C LEU A 104 13.49 -4.68 7.69
N LYS A 105 13.19 -3.91 8.74
CA LYS A 105 11.94 -4.07 9.51
C LYS A 105 10.68 -3.75 8.72
N ALA A 106 10.78 -2.89 7.71
CA ALA A 106 9.65 -2.59 6.81
C ALA A 106 9.36 -3.74 5.83
N MET A 107 10.32 -4.65 5.60
CA MET A 107 10.15 -5.85 4.77
C MET A 107 9.53 -7.02 5.54
N LEU A 108 9.56 -6.96 6.87
CA LEU A 108 9.01 -7.99 7.75
C LEU A 108 7.53 -7.71 8.11
N PRO A 109 6.70 -8.74 8.25
CA PRO A 109 5.39 -8.61 8.88
C PRO A 109 5.52 -7.94 10.26
N GLY A 110 4.61 -7.03 10.59
CA GLY A 110 4.61 -6.33 11.88
C GLY A 110 4.64 -7.26 13.11
N PHE A 111 4.11 -8.47 12.96
CA PHE A 111 4.16 -9.53 13.97
C PHE A 111 5.58 -9.99 14.31
N LEU A 112 6.50 -10.02 13.34
CA LEU A 112 7.92 -10.35 13.54
C LEU A 112 8.72 -9.18 14.16
N ASN A 113 8.09 -8.03 14.39
CA ASN A 113 8.71 -6.90 15.09
C ASN A 113 8.33 -6.82 16.59
N SER A 114 7.50 -7.75 17.08
CA SER A 114 7.08 -7.86 18.50
C SER A 114 7.67 -9.10 19.19
N SER A 115 7.91 -9.03 20.49
CA SER A 115 8.37 -10.17 21.30
C SER A 115 7.27 -11.23 21.42
N TYR A 116 7.56 -12.46 21.00
CA TYR A 116 6.67 -13.61 21.10
C TYR A 116 7.44 -14.82 21.59
N ASP A 117 6.71 -15.80 22.10
CA ASP A 117 7.25 -17.12 22.39
C ASP A 117 6.86 -18.10 21.30
N LYS A 118 7.60 -19.20 21.18
CA LYS A 118 7.29 -20.28 20.25
C LYS A 118 6.86 -21.49 21.06
N ILE A 119 5.72 -22.08 20.73
CA ILE A 119 5.30 -23.35 21.31
C ILE A 119 5.67 -24.48 20.33
N LEU A 120 6.39 -25.47 20.84
CA LEU A 120 6.75 -26.67 20.10
C LEU A 120 5.83 -27.82 20.49
N TYR A 121 5.44 -28.63 19.52
CA TYR A 121 4.64 -29.85 19.70
C TYR A 121 5.38 -31.05 19.07
N PRO A 122 5.42 -32.21 19.72
CA PRO A 122 5.98 -33.42 19.13
C PRO A 122 5.09 -33.94 18.00
N LEU A 123 5.68 -34.30 16.85
CA LEU A 123 4.97 -35.00 15.76
C LEU A 123 5.16 -36.52 15.90
N GLU A 124 4.33 -37.30 15.17
CA GLU A 124 4.35 -38.77 15.22
C GLU A 124 5.70 -39.40 14.83
N GLY A 125 6.53 -38.67 14.08
CA GLY A 125 7.88 -39.13 13.69
C GLY A 125 8.94 -39.01 14.79
N LEU A 126 8.66 -38.35 15.92
CA LEU A 126 9.62 -38.18 17.01
C LEU A 126 9.76 -39.47 17.80
N SER A 127 11.00 -39.91 18.09
CA SER A 127 11.24 -41.13 18.86
C SER A 127 10.62 -41.02 20.26
N GLN A 128 10.15 -42.15 20.81
CA GLN A 128 9.50 -42.16 22.12
C GLN A 128 10.47 -41.73 23.24
N GLU A 129 11.75 -42.07 23.08
CA GLU A 129 12.85 -41.68 23.98
C GLU A 129 13.13 -40.17 23.91
N ASP A 130 13.14 -39.57 22.72
CA ASP A 130 13.29 -38.12 22.55
C ASP A 130 12.06 -37.36 23.06
N ARG A 131 10.86 -37.92 22.88
CA ARG A 131 9.62 -37.32 23.39
C ARG A 131 9.63 -37.25 24.91
N GLU A 132 9.98 -38.34 25.60
CA GLU A 132 10.08 -38.36 27.06
C GLU A 132 11.22 -37.46 27.57
N ARG A 133 12.38 -37.43 26.90
CA ARG A 133 13.51 -36.59 27.31
C ARG A 133 13.25 -35.09 27.12
N LEU A 134 12.61 -34.71 26.03
CA LEU A 134 12.43 -33.31 25.65
C LEU A 134 11.14 -32.72 26.23
N PHE A 135 10.01 -33.44 26.12
CA PHE A 135 8.69 -32.95 26.55
C PHE A 135 8.24 -33.55 27.89
N GLY A 136 8.80 -34.68 28.31
CA GLY A 136 8.31 -35.42 29.48
C GLY A 136 6.84 -35.81 29.30
N SER A 137 6.01 -35.37 30.24
CA SER A 137 4.54 -35.55 30.19
C SER A 137 3.79 -34.40 29.53
N GLN A 138 4.48 -33.35 29.07
CA GLN A 138 3.84 -32.17 28.50
C GLN A 138 3.50 -32.38 27.02
N GLU A 139 2.35 -31.89 26.58
CA GLU A 139 1.94 -31.94 25.17
C GLU A 139 2.68 -30.91 24.31
N SER A 140 3.25 -29.88 24.94
CA SER A 140 3.91 -28.78 24.25
C SER A 140 4.86 -28.00 25.16
N LEU A 141 5.89 -27.38 24.59
CA LEU A 141 6.87 -26.59 25.34
C LEU A 141 7.09 -25.21 24.73
N ALA A 142 7.23 -24.21 25.59
CA ALA A 142 7.62 -22.85 25.22
C ALA A 142 9.14 -22.78 24.97
N PHE A 143 9.55 -22.32 23.80
CA PHE A 143 10.96 -22.26 23.38
C PHE A 143 11.78 -21.32 24.28
N SER A 144 11.19 -20.20 24.71
CA SER A 144 11.85 -19.27 25.63
C SER A 144 12.12 -19.85 27.03
N SER A 145 11.40 -20.91 27.41
CA SER A 145 11.56 -21.59 28.70
C SER A 145 12.68 -22.64 28.73
N LEU A 146 13.31 -22.91 27.58
CA LEU A 146 14.34 -23.92 27.41
C LEU A 146 15.75 -23.33 27.62
N ASP A 147 16.68 -24.18 28.05
CA ASP A 147 18.12 -23.85 28.04
C ASP A 147 18.70 -23.88 26.62
N LEU A 148 19.90 -23.32 26.45
CA LEU A 148 20.58 -23.20 25.15
C LEU A 148 20.75 -24.54 24.44
N GLU A 149 21.15 -25.59 25.16
CA GLU A 149 21.34 -26.94 24.61
C GLU A 149 20.03 -27.52 24.06
N LYS A 150 18.94 -27.45 24.84
CA LYS A 150 17.62 -27.92 24.39
C LYS A 150 17.07 -27.05 23.28
N GLN A 151 17.27 -25.74 23.31
CA GLN A 151 16.84 -24.85 22.22
C GLN A 151 17.48 -25.26 20.89
N ALA A 152 18.80 -25.46 20.87
CA ALA A 152 19.53 -25.92 19.70
C ALA A 152 19.03 -27.29 19.21
N GLU A 153 18.83 -28.23 20.14
CA GLU A 153 18.32 -29.57 19.79
C GLU A 153 16.89 -29.53 19.21
N MET A 154 15.99 -28.78 19.84
CA MET A 154 14.62 -28.61 19.34
C MET A 154 14.60 -27.88 17.99
N MET A 155 15.51 -26.94 17.74
CA MET A 155 15.70 -26.34 16.41
C MET A 155 16.10 -27.38 15.37
N ARG A 156 17.06 -28.26 15.66
CA ARG A 156 17.46 -29.35 14.75
C ARG A 156 16.29 -30.29 14.44
N LEU A 157 15.53 -30.70 15.45
CA LEU A 157 14.40 -31.61 15.28
C LEU A 157 13.25 -30.97 14.50
N THR A 158 12.99 -29.67 14.72
CA THR A 158 11.99 -28.91 13.96
C THR A 158 12.37 -28.81 12.47
N ARG A 159 13.64 -28.53 12.15
CA ARG A 159 14.12 -28.51 10.75
C ARG A 159 14.03 -29.87 10.06
N LYS A 160 14.16 -30.96 10.81
CA LYS A 160 13.96 -32.33 10.29
C LYS A 160 12.47 -32.71 10.13
N GLY A 161 11.54 -31.81 10.47
CA GLY A 161 10.10 -32.06 10.38
C GLY A 161 9.55 -32.97 11.48
N LEU A 162 10.27 -33.12 12.60
CA LEU A 162 9.88 -34.00 13.72
C LEU A 162 9.11 -33.26 14.83
N LEU A 163 9.13 -31.93 14.81
CA LEU A 163 8.39 -31.08 15.72
C LEU A 163 7.56 -30.08 14.92
N LYS A 164 6.35 -29.81 15.39
CA LYS A 164 5.50 -28.72 14.89
C LYS A 164 5.78 -27.47 15.72
N LEU A 165 5.98 -26.35 15.03
CA LEU A 165 6.23 -25.04 15.61
C LEU A 165 4.98 -24.15 15.49
N GLU A 166 4.50 -23.63 16.60
CA GLU A 166 3.49 -22.58 16.64
C GLU A 166 4.03 -21.33 17.32
N TYR A 167 3.55 -20.16 16.90
CA TYR A 167 3.98 -18.88 17.45
C TYR A 167 2.89 -18.32 18.37
N GLN A 168 3.25 -18.00 19.61
CA GLN A 168 2.32 -17.44 20.59
C GLN A 168 2.73 -16.01 20.96
N ALA A 169 1.91 -15.04 20.55
CA ALA A 169 2.07 -13.66 21.00
C ALA A 169 1.79 -13.56 22.50
N VAL A 170 2.66 -12.83 23.22
CA VAL A 170 2.52 -12.58 24.67
C VAL A 170 1.29 -11.72 24.97
N ASP A 171 0.78 -10.98 23.98
CA ASP A 171 -0.46 -10.23 24.10
C ASP A 171 -1.28 -10.27 22.79
N GLN A 172 -2.55 -10.65 22.93
CA GLN A 172 -3.62 -10.75 21.92
C GLN A 172 -3.64 -11.93 20.91
N LYS A 173 -4.66 -12.77 21.16
CA LYS A 173 -5.39 -13.70 20.28
C LYS A 173 -4.61 -14.85 19.63
N LYS A 174 -4.93 -16.06 20.14
CA LYS A 174 -4.56 -17.38 19.61
C LYS A 174 -4.78 -17.50 18.09
N VAL A 175 -3.94 -18.29 17.43
CA VAL A 175 -4.26 -18.93 16.15
C VAL A 175 -5.66 -19.56 16.27
N LYS A 176 -6.56 -19.29 15.32
CA LYS A 176 -7.94 -19.79 15.40
C LYS A 176 -7.92 -21.26 14.97
N THR A 177 -7.95 -22.16 15.93
CA THR A 177 -8.24 -23.57 15.67
C THR A 177 -9.75 -23.76 15.63
N GLN A 178 -10.22 -24.65 14.76
CA GLN A 178 -11.58 -25.14 14.77
C GLN A 178 -11.55 -26.60 15.19
N SER A 179 -12.50 -27.01 16.02
CA SER A 179 -12.71 -28.41 16.35
C SER A 179 -13.33 -29.11 15.14
N TRP A 180 -12.68 -30.15 14.63
CA TRP A 180 -13.19 -31.04 13.60
C TRP A 180 -13.43 -32.42 14.19
N VAL A 181 -14.33 -33.17 13.57
CA VAL A 181 -14.70 -34.52 13.94
C VAL A 181 -14.11 -35.48 12.91
N GLU A 182 -13.21 -36.36 13.37
CA GLU A 182 -12.70 -37.50 12.62
C GLU A 182 -13.53 -38.73 12.94
N VAL A 183 -14.00 -39.42 11.89
CA VAL A 183 -14.91 -40.56 12.01
C VAL A 183 -14.12 -41.87 11.94
N HIS A 184 -14.27 -42.72 12.96
CA HIS A 184 -13.70 -44.07 12.98
C HIS A 184 -14.74 -45.07 12.48
N LEU A 185 -14.75 -45.30 11.16
CA LEU A 185 -15.77 -46.10 10.47
C LEU A 185 -15.98 -47.49 11.09
N GLU A 186 -14.91 -48.20 11.43
CA GLU A 186 -14.99 -49.56 12.01
C GLU A 186 -15.70 -49.59 13.37
N GLN A 187 -15.58 -48.53 14.16
CA GLN A 187 -16.23 -48.42 15.47
C GLN A 187 -17.65 -47.88 15.32
N LEU A 188 -17.88 -46.95 14.39
CA LEU A 188 -19.20 -46.39 14.09
C LEU A 188 -20.18 -47.45 13.54
N GLU A 189 -19.70 -48.41 12.74
CA GLU A 189 -20.51 -49.52 12.21
C GLU A 189 -20.94 -50.52 13.29
N LYS A 190 -20.09 -50.73 14.30
CA LYS A 190 -20.32 -51.70 15.39
C LYS A 190 -21.10 -51.12 16.57
N LEU A 191 -21.41 -49.82 16.54
CA LEU A 191 -22.02 -49.11 17.65
C LEU A 191 -23.53 -49.37 17.73
N GLU A 192 -23.96 -50.11 18.75
CA GLU A 192 -25.37 -50.42 18.99
C GLU A 192 -26.10 -49.23 19.62
N ILE A 193 -27.07 -48.67 18.89
CA ILE A 193 -27.90 -47.54 19.35
C ILE A 193 -29.34 -48.01 19.47
N SER A 194 -30.00 -47.67 20.58
CA SER A 194 -31.42 -47.99 20.79
C SER A 194 -32.31 -47.37 19.70
N ASN A 195 -33.25 -48.16 19.18
CA ASN A 195 -34.26 -47.71 18.20
C ASN A 195 -35.15 -46.55 18.68
N ARG A 196 -35.11 -46.20 19.97
CA ARG A 196 -35.82 -45.03 20.53
C ARG A 196 -35.03 -43.72 20.39
N ALA A 197 -33.72 -43.77 20.15
CA ALA A 197 -32.84 -42.60 20.06
C ALA A 197 -32.71 -42.09 18.60
N LYS A 198 -33.83 -41.64 18.02
CA LYS A 198 -33.94 -41.26 16.60
C LYS A 198 -32.85 -40.30 16.11
N LYS A 199 -32.55 -39.24 16.88
CA LYS A 199 -31.50 -38.25 16.57
C LYS A 199 -30.07 -38.83 16.58
N LYS A 200 -29.79 -39.85 17.40
CA LYS A 200 -28.48 -40.53 17.42
C LYS A 200 -28.34 -41.48 16.23
N LEU A 201 -29.42 -42.15 15.83
CA LEU A 201 -29.44 -42.96 14.61
C LEU A 201 -29.25 -42.10 13.35
N GLU A 202 -29.92 -40.95 13.30
CA GLU A 202 -29.76 -39.96 12.23
C GLU A 202 -28.32 -39.43 12.14
N LEU A 203 -27.70 -39.08 13.28
CA LEU A 203 -26.29 -38.68 13.32
C LEU A 203 -25.35 -39.81 12.88
N ARG A 204 -25.62 -41.07 13.25
CA ARG A 204 -24.84 -42.23 12.79
C ARG A 204 -24.94 -42.41 11.26
N GLU A 205 -26.13 -42.31 10.69
CA GLU A 205 -26.33 -42.39 9.24
C GLU A 205 -25.63 -41.23 8.52
N TYR A 206 -25.71 -40.01 9.07
CA TYR A 206 -25.00 -38.84 8.54
C TYR A 206 -23.48 -39.03 8.51
N LEU A 207 -22.89 -39.53 9.61
CA LEU A 207 -21.45 -39.80 9.72
C LEU A 207 -20.99 -40.98 8.86
N LEU A 208 -21.86 -41.97 8.60
CA LEU A 208 -21.56 -43.05 7.64
C LEU A 208 -21.62 -42.57 6.19
N ALA A 209 -22.52 -41.64 5.86
CA ALA A 209 -22.63 -41.06 4.53
C ALA A 209 -21.52 -40.03 4.23
N HIS A 210 -20.96 -39.40 5.26
CA HIS A 210 -19.87 -38.42 5.17
C HIS A 210 -18.69 -38.87 6.05
N PRO A 211 -17.90 -39.87 5.58
CA PRO A 211 -16.75 -40.40 6.32
C PRO A 211 -15.58 -39.41 6.43
N GLU A 212 -15.64 -38.30 5.70
CA GLU A 212 -14.64 -37.24 5.71
C GLU A 212 -14.72 -36.41 6.99
N THR A 213 -13.63 -35.73 7.35
CA THR A 213 -13.62 -34.91 8.57
C THR A 213 -14.60 -33.76 8.42
N VAL A 214 -15.49 -33.56 9.39
CA VAL A 214 -16.49 -32.46 9.38
C VAL A 214 -16.27 -31.50 10.53
N PRO A 215 -16.56 -30.18 10.40
CA PRO A 215 -16.45 -29.26 11.51
C PRO A 215 -17.42 -29.63 12.63
N LEU A 216 -16.96 -29.59 13.89
CA LEU A 216 -17.82 -29.83 15.06
C LEU A 216 -18.93 -28.77 15.16
N ALA A 217 -18.67 -27.55 14.69
CA ALA A 217 -19.67 -26.48 14.69
C ALA A 217 -20.90 -26.85 13.85
N ASP A 218 -20.69 -27.34 12.63
CA ASP A 218 -21.73 -27.74 11.68
C ASP A 218 -22.58 -28.90 12.22
N LEU A 219 -21.94 -29.87 12.89
CA LEU A 219 -22.66 -30.92 13.61
C LEU A 219 -23.49 -30.37 14.76
N LEU A 220 -22.99 -29.36 15.49
CA LEU A 220 -23.67 -28.75 16.62
C LEU A 220 -24.83 -27.83 16.23
N GLU A 221 -24.96 -27.44 14.96
CA GLU A 221 -26.13 -26.72 14.45
C GLU A 221 -27.37 -27.63 14.39
N HIS A 222 -27.17 -28.92 14.11
CA HIS A 222 -28.25 -29.88 13.89
C HIS A 222 -28.41 -30.94 15.01
N TYR A 223 -27.35 -31.15 15.81
CA TYR A 223 -27.26 -32.16 16.86
C TYR A 223 -26.75 -31.56 18.18
N SER A 224 -27.26 -32.05 19.31
CA SER A 224 -26.84 -31.54 20.63
C SER A 224 -25.44 -32.04 21.01
N ARG A 225 -24.74 -31.30 21.89
CA ARG A 225 -23.44 -31.73 22.43
C ARG A 225 -23.49 -33.12 23.07
N GLU A 226 -24.59 -33.46 23.73
CA GLU A 226 -24.79 -34.78 24.34
C GLU A 226 -24.88 -35.90 23.28
N GLN A 227 -25.47 -35.59 22.12
CA GLN A 227 -25.56 -36.54 21.01
C GLN A 227 -24.19 -36.76 20.37
N VAL A 228 -23.41 -35.69 20.17
CA VAL A 228 -22.05 -35.78 19.63
C VAL A 228 -21.10 -36.46 20.63
N ASN A 229 -21.10 -36.06 21.90
CA ASN A 229 -20.26 -36.65 22.94
C ASN A 229 -20.52 -38.14 23.12
N PHE A 230 -21.76 -38.62 22.93
CA PHE A 230 -22.04 -40.05 22.96
C PHE A 230 -21.17 -40.83 21.96
N PHE A 231 -20.93 -40.32 20.75
CA PHE A 231 -20.05 -40.97 19.78
C PHE A 231 -18.56 -40.80 20.13
N VAL A 232 -18.18 -39.69 20.79
CA VAL A 232 -16.82 -39.48 21.30
C VAL A 232 -16.50 -40.49 22.41
N ASP A 233 -17.40 -40.64 23.38
CA ASP A 233 -17.25 -41.54 24.53
C ASP A 233 -17.15 -43.01 24.12
N HIS A 234 -17.73 -43.38 22.98
CA HIS A 234 -17.69 -44.73 22.40
C HIS A 234 -16.58 -44.90 21.36
N GLY A 235 -15.70 -43.91 21.19
CA GLY A 235 -14.56 -43.97 20.26
C GLY A 235 -14.91 -43.89 18.77
N ALA A 236 -16.20 -43.82 18.41
CA ALA A 236 -16.65 -43.77 17.02
C ALA A 236 -16.31 -42.46 16.31
N ILE A 237 -16.08 -41.38 17.07
CA ILE A 237 -15.53 -40.13 16.55
C ILE A 237 -14.45 -39.56 17.48
N THR A 238 -13.49 -38.83 16.93
CA THR A 238 -12.47 -38.09 17.70
C THR A 238 -12.55 -36.61 17.36
N ILE A 239 -12.47 -35.73 18.36
CA ILE A 239 -12.43 -34.28 18.14
C ILE A 239 -10.97 -33.87 18.01
N VAL A 240 -10.57 -33.45 16.81
CA VAL A 240 -9.23 -32.94 16.52
C VAL A 240 -9.27 -31.43 16.33
N GLN A 241 -8.22 -30.72 16.77
CA GLN A 241 -8.07 -29.30 16.49
C GLN A 241 -7.34 -29.16 15.15
N LYS A 242 -8.04 -28.67 14.11
CA LYS A 242 -7.39 -28.28 12.85
C LYS A 242 -7.18 -26.77 12.83
N GLU A 243 -6.01 -26.37 12.35
CA GLU A 243 -5.68 -24.98 12.08
C GLU A 243 -6.56 -24.49 10.94
N VAL A 244 -7.33 -23.43 11.16
CA VAL A 244 -8.13 -22.82 10.10
C VAL A 244 -7.42 -21.58 9.64
N GLN A 245 -7.00 -21.59 8.37
CA GLN A 245 -6.52 -20.38 7.72
C GLN A 245 -7.67 -19.38 7.69
N ARG A 246 -7.50 -18.23 8.36
CA ARG A 246 -8.50 -17.16 8.39
C ARG A 246 -8.80 -16.62 6.98
N SER A 247 -7.86 -16.81 6.06
CA SER A 247 -7.98 -16.41 4.66
C SER A 247 -8.72 -17.41 3.77
N ALA A 248 -9.07 -18.62 4.25
CA ALA A 248 -9.85 -19.58 3.47
C ALA A 248 -11.20 -19.00 3.00
N ALA A 249 -11.79 -18.12 3.80
CA ALA A 249 -13.01 -17.38 3.44
C ALA A 249 -12.89 -16.52 2.17
N TYR A 250 -11.68 -16.15 1.73
CA TYR A 250 -11.50 -15.44 0.45
C TYR A 250 -11.63 -16.38 -0.76
N PHE A 251 -11.54 -17.69 -0.56
CA PHE A 251 -11.57 -18.69 -1.64
C PHE A 251 -12.89 -19.46 -1.70
N GLU A 252 -13.72 -19.36 -0.67
CA GLU A 252 -15.07 -19.95 -0.62
C GLU A 252 -15.99 -19.27 -1.67
N ASP A 253 -16.79 -20.07 -2.36
CA ASP A 253 -17.82 -19.64 -3.33
C ASP A 253 -17.35 -18.88 -4.59
N ILE A 254 -16.07 -18.93 -4.96
CA ILE A 254 -15.56 -18.31 -6.20
C ILE A 254 -15.44 -19.33 -7.35
N GLU A 255 -16.21 -19.11 -8.42
CA GLU A 255 -16.11 -19.91 -9.64
C GLU A 255 -14.83 -19.62 -10.42
N ALA A 256 -14.19 -20.67 -10.94
CA ALA A 256 -12.97 -20.55 -11.73
C ALA A 256 -13.25 -19.87 -13.08
N SER A 257 -12.42 -18.90 -13.46
CA SER A 257 -12.55 -18.15 -14.71
C SER A 257 -11.58 -18.61 -15.80
N GLN A 258 -12.04 -18.59 -17.05
CA GLN A 258 -11.21 -18.86 -18.22
C GLN A 258 -10.64 -17.56 -18.82
N SER A 259 -9.53 -17.67 -19.55
CA SER A 259 -8.92 -16.54 -20.25
C SER A 259 -9.86 -16.01 -21.32
N LEU A 260 -9.93 -14.69 -21.44
CA LEU A 260 -10.66 -14.04 -22.50
C LEU A 260 -9.81 -13.99 -23.78
N GLU A 261 -10.48 -13.87 -24.93
CA GLU A 261 -9.79 -13.62 -26.19
C GLU A 261 -9.24 -12.20 -26.21
N LEU A 262 -7.91 -12.08 -26.37
CA LEU A 262 -7.24 -10.79 -26.46
C LEU A 262 -7.39 -10.19 -27.85
N ASN A 263 -7.60 -8.88 -27.92
CA ASN A 263 -7.47 -8.13 -29.16
C ASN A 263 -5.98 -8.05 -29.59
N PRO A 264 -5.67 -7.60 -30.83
CA PRO A 264 -4.30 -7.55 -31.33
C PRO A 264 -3.32 -6.74 -30.46
N GLU A 265 -3.73 -5.57 -29.97
CA GLU A 265 -2.89 -4.69 -29.14
C GLU A 265 -2.58 -5.35 -27.78
N GLN A 266 -3.58 -5.97 -27.17
CA GLN A 266 -3.45 -6.71 -25.91
C GLN A 266 -2.54 -7.93 -26.06
N LYS A 267 -2.69 -8.66 -27.17
CA LYS A 267 -1.87 -9.84 -27.48
C LYS A 267 -0.41 -9.46 -27.68
N GLU A 268 -0.12 -8.44 -28.48
CA GLU A 268 1.24 -7.92 -28.68
C GLU A 268 1.87 -7.51 -27.35
N ALA A 269 1.12 -6.79 -26.51
CA ALA A 269 1.59 -6.40 -25.19
C ALA A 269 1.92 -7.60 -24.29
N CYS A 270 1.06 -8.62 -24.28
CA CYS A 270 1.26 -9.85 -23.51
C CYS A 270 2.51 -10.60 -23.99
N GLU A 271 2.63 -10.84 -25.30
CA GLU A 271 3.77 -11.56 -25.90
C GLU A 271 5.09 -10.83 -25.65
N ALA A 272 5.12 -9.50 -25.76
CA ALA A 272 6.30 -8.69 -25.50
C ALA A 272 6.78 -8.83 -24.05
N VAL A 273 5.87 -8.78 -23.08
CA VAL A 273 6.20 -8.89 -21.66
C VAL A 273 6.63 -10.32 -21.30
N VAL A 274 5.86 -11.33 -21.71
CA VAL A 274 6.17 -12.74 -21.41
C VAL A 274 7.51 -13.13 -22.04
N GLY A 275 7.80 -12.68 -23.27
CA GLY A 275 9.07 -12.94 -23.95
C GLY A 275 10.30 -12.32 -23.28
N ALA A 276 10.11 -11.33 -22.40
CA ALA A 276 11.16 -10.66 -21.64
C ALA A 276 11.45 -11.30 -20.27
N ILE A 277 10.58 -12.19 -19.77
CA ILE A 277 10.77 -12.87 -18.49
C ILE A 277 12.05 -13.71 -18.51
N GLY A 278 12.90 -13.56 -17.49
CA GLY A 278 14.18 -14.24 -17.37
C GLY A 278 15.30 -13.64 -18.24
N LYS A 279 15.09 -12.43 -18.77
CA LYS A 279 16.10 -11.69 -19.55
C LYS A 279 16.26 -10.28 -19.00
N LYS A 280 17.42 -9.68 -19.22
CA LYS A 280 17.62 -8.25 -18.93
C LYS A 280 16.84 -7.43 -19.94
N HIS A 281 15.87 -6.66 -19.48
CA HIS A 281 14.99 -5.87 -20.32
C HIS A 281 14.61 -4.54 -19.63
N PRO A 282 14.39 -3.43 -20.36
CA PRO A 282 13.82 -2.23 -19.75
C PRO A 282 12.41 -2.48 -19.19
N PRO A 283 11.97 -1.73 -18.18
CA PRO A 283 10.57 -1.78 -17.73
C PRO A 283 9.59 -1.44 -18.84
N PHE A 284 8.39 -2.03 -18.79
CA PHE A 284 7.30 -1.73 -19.70
C PHE A 284 6.36 -0.69 -19.08
N LEU A 285 6.01 0.33 -19.86
CA LEU A 285 4.86 1.19 -19.58
C LEU A 285 3.69 0.70 -20.45
N LEU A 286 2.68 0.09 -19.84
CA LEU A 286 1.44 -0.29 -20.49
C LEU A 286 0.43 0.86 -20.35
N GLN A 287 0.40 1.74 -21.35
CA GLN A 287 -0.56 2.84 -21.42
C GLN A 287 -1.81 2.38 -22.15
N GLY A 288 -2.92 2.24 -21.42
CA GLY A 288 -4.19 1.80 -22.02
C GLY A 288 -5.36 2.64 -21.55
N ILE A 289 -6.18 3.13 -22.49
CA ILE A 289 -7.37 3.94 -22.16
C ILE A 289 -8.28 3.23 -21.15
N THR A 290 -9.12 3.97 -20.44
CA THR A 290 -10.08 3.38 -19.49
C THR A 290 -10.99 2.40 -20.23
N GLY A 291 -11.08 1.15 -19.73
CA GLY A 291 -11.83 0.08 -20.40
C GLY A 291 -11.06 -0.69 -21.50
N SER A 292 -9.77 -0.42 -21.70
CA SER A 292 -8.91 -1.18 -22.65
C SER A 292 -8.58 -2.63 -22.26
N GLY A 293 -9.06 -3.11 -21.11
CA GLY A 293 -8.81 -4.48 -20.67
C GLY A 293 -7.41 -4.76 -20.11
N LYS A 294 -6.71 -3.74 -19.58
CA LYS A 294 -5.40 -3.90 -18.92
C LYS A 294 -5.35 -5.04 -17.91
N THR A 295 -6.41 -5.21 -17.11
CA THR A 295 -6.50 -6.28 -16.11
C THR A 295 -6.41 -7.67 -16.74
N GLU A 296 -7.06 -7.91 -17.88
CA GLU A 296 -6.97 -9.19 -18.58
C GLU A 296 -5.56 -9.42 -19.13
N VAL A 297 -4.92 -8.37 -19.66
CA VAL A 297 -3.50 -8.44 -20.07
C VAL A 297 -2.61 -8.83 -18.89
N TYR A 298 -2.83 -8.28 -17.69
CA TYR A 298 -2.09 -8.66 -16.49
C TYR A 298 -2.30 -10.14 -16.14
N LEU A 299 -3.54 -10.62 -16.15
CA LEU A 299 -3.86 -12.02 -15.84
C LEU A 299 -3.15 -12.98 -16.81
N GLN A 300 -3.10 -12.66 -18.10
CA GLN A 300 -2.41 -13.49 -19.09
C GLN A 300 -0.88 -13.41 -18.98
N ILE A 301 -0.33 -12.24 -18.66
CA ILE A 301 1.11 -12.10 -18.38
C ILE A 301 1.51 -12.95 -17.16
N ILE A 302 0.69 -12.93 -16.10
CA ILE A 302 0.92 -13.73 -14.90
C ILE A 302 0.84 -15.21 -15.24
N GLN A 303 -0.18 -15.63 -16.00
CA GLN A 303 -0.29 -17.01 -16.46
C GLN A 303 0.96 -17.45 -17.23
N GLY A 304 1.44 -16.63 -18.18
CA GLY A 304 2.66 -16.91 -18.92
C GLY A 304 3.90 -17.00 -18.02
N ALA A 305 3.98 -16.22 -16.93
CA ALA A 305 5.05 -16.35 -15.94
C ALA A 305 4.96 -17.68 -15.17
N LEU A 306 3.75 -18.06 -14.74
CA LEU A 306 3.51 -19.33 -14.04
C LEU A 306 3.83 -20.54 -14.94
N ASP A 307 3.49 -20.48 -16.22
CA ASP A 307 3.77 -21.53 -17.21
C ASP A 307 5.28 -21.74 -17.42
N LEU A 308 6.08 -20.69 -17.19
CA LEU A 308 7.56 -20.75 -17.17
C LEU A 308 8.13 -21.20 -15.81
N GLY A 309 7.29 -21.61 -14.86
CA GLY A 309 7.70 -21.98 -13.51
C GLY A 309 8.17 -20.80 -12.65
N LYS A 310 7.78 -19.57 -13.01
CA LYS A 310 8.10 -18.35 -12.27
C LYS A 310 6.91 -17.90 -11.42
N THR A 311 7.13 -16.91 -10.56
CA THR A 311 6.11 -16.30 -9.70
C THR A 311 5.82 -14.85 -10.07
N ALA A 312 4.75 -14.27 -9.52
CA ALA A 312 4.30 -12.92 -9.87
C ALA A 312 3.91 -12.07 -8.67
N ILE A 313 4.20 -10.76 -8.73
CA ILE A 313 3.69 -9.75 -7.80
C ILE A 313 2.80 -8.78 -8.58
N VAL A 314 1.61 -8.51 -8.04
CA VAL A 314 0.70 -7.48 -8.54
C VAL A 314 0.44 -6.47 -7.42
N LEU A 315 0.89 -5.24 -7.64
CA LEU A 315 0.55 -4.12 -6.78
C LEU A 315 -0.65 -3.40 -7.36
N VAL A 316 -1.65 -3.19 -6.52
CA VAL A 316 -2.78 -2.31 -6.78
C VAL A 316 -2.81 -1.21 -5.72
N PRO A 317 -3.38 -0.03 -6.02
CA PRO A 317 -3.54 1.01 -5.01
C PRO A 317 -4.37 0.48 -3.85
N GLU A 318 -4.02 0.85 -2.61
CA GLU A 318 -4.66 0.30 -1.39
C GLU A 318 -6.18 0.48 -1.38
N ILE A 319 -6.66 1.60 -1.93
CA ILE A 319 -8.09 1.91 -2.06
C ILE A 319 -8.80 1.14 -3.20
N SER A 320 -8.04 0.55 -4.12
CA SER A 320 -8.53 -0.21 -5.27
C SER A 320 -8.43 -1.72 -5.08
N LEU A 321 -7.82 -2.19 -3.98
CA LEU A 321 -7.85 -3.60 -3.60
C LEU A 321 -9.23 -3.95 -3.02
N THR A 322 -10.22 -3.96 -3.90
CA THR A 322 -11.59 -4.35 -3.59
C THR A 322 -11.70 -5.88 -3.60
N PRO A 323 -12.71 -6.46 -2.93
CA PRO A 323 -13.03 -7.89 -3.07
C PRO A 323 -13.18 -8.27 -4.54
N GLN A 324 -13.92 -7.49 -5.33
CA GLN A 324 -14.09 -7.71 -6.77
C GLN A 324 -12.76 -7.82 -7.54
N MET A 325 -11.78 -6.94 -7.25
CA MET A 325 -10.47 -7.03 -7.90
C MET A 325 -9.72 -8.29 -7.44
N THR A 326 -9.80 -8.61 -6.16
CA THR A 326 -9.14 -9.77 -5.56
C THR A 326 -9.74 -11.09 -6.07
N GLU A 327 -11.06 -11.20 -6.09
CA GLU A 327 -11.86 -12.31 -6.64
C GLU A 327 -11.46 -12.63 -8.07
N ARG A 328 -11.15 -11.63 -8.91
CA ARG A 328 -10.68 -11.90 -10.29
C ARG A 328 -9.36 -12.67 -10.33
N PHE A 329 -8.42 -12.34 -9.45
CA PHE A 329 -7.16 -13.09 -9.36
C PHE A 329 -7.38 -14.48 -8.74
N ILE A 330 -8.24 -14.57 -7.73
CA ILE A 330 -8.58 -15.86 -7.09
C ILE A 330 -9.31 -16.77 -8.08
N ALA A 331 -10.32 -16.27 -8.80
CA ALA A 331 -11.03 -17.01 -9.84
C ALA A 331 -10.08 -17.53 -10.92
N ARG A 332 -8.99 -16.80 -11.21
CA ARG A 332 -8.03 -17.19 -12.25
C ARG A 332 -6.98 -18.20 -11.76
N PHE A 333 -6.46 -18.03 -10.55
CA PHE A 333 -5.29 -18.77 -10.07
C PHE A 333 -5.56 -19.64 -8.83
N GLY A 334 -6.78 -19.58 -8.28
CA GLY A 334 -7.22 -20.33 -7.10
C GLY A 334 -6.35 -20.07 -5.88
N GLU A 335 -6.09 -21.14 -5.13
CA GLU A 335 -5.30 -21.11 -3.89
C GLU A 335 -3.84 -20.67 -4.07
N LYS A 336 -3.34 -20.56 -5.31
CA LYS A 336 -1.99 -20.05 -5.60
C LYS A 336 -1.83 -18.55 -5.32
N VAL A 337 -2.91 -17.85 -5.02
CA VAL A 337 -2.90 -16.42 -4.69
C VAL A 337 -2.67 -16.20 -3.20
N ALA A 338 -1.81 -15.24 -2.86
CA ALA A 338 -1.71 -14.65 -1.53
C ALA A 338 -2.10 -13.18 -1.57
N ILE A 339 -2.83 -12.72 -0.57
CA ILE A 339 -3.41 -11.36 -0.51
C ILE A 339 -2.74 -10.57 0.60
N LEU A 340 -2.09 -9.44 0.28
CA LEU A 340 -1.33 -8.65 1.25
C LEU A 340 -1.73 -7.16 1.26
N HIS A 341 -2.47 -6.75 2.29
CA HIS A 341 -2.84 -5.33 2.48
C HIS A 341 -3.02 -4.94 3.93
N SER A 342 -3.13 -3.62 4.18
CA SER A 342 -3.24 -3.03 5.51
C SER A 342 -4.46 -3.51 6.31
N GLY A 343 -5.56 -3.82 5.62
CA GLY A 343 -6.83 -4.27 6.21
C GLY A 343 -6.77 -5.63 6.89
N LEU A 344 -5.78 -6.46 6.57
CA LEU A 344 -5.53 -7.72 7.27
C LEU A 344 -4.99 -7.46 8.68
N SER A 345 -5.46 -8.26 9.64
CA SER A 345 -4.89 -8.35 10.98
C SER A 345 -3.44 -8.87 10.93
N ASN A 346 -2.68 -8.65 12.00
CA ASN A 346 -1.29 -9.12 12.06
C ASN A 346 -1.16 -10.64 11.90
N GLY A 347 -2.15 -11.40 12.41
CA GLY A 347 -2.22 -12.86 12.21
C GLY A 347 -2.46 -13.22 10.75
N GLU A 348 -3.48 -12.66 10.11
CA GLU A 348 -3.77 -12.91 8.69
C GLU A 348 -2.59 -12.54 7.78
N LYS A 349 -1.91 -11.40 8.02
CA LYS A 349 -0.71 -11.02 7.27
C LYS A 349 0.42 -12.03 7.44
N TYR A 350 0.56 -12.59 8.64
CA TYR A 350 1.59 -13.58 8.92
C TYR A 350 1.28 -14.93 8.24
N ASP A 351 0.01 -15.34 8.27
CA ASP A 351 -0.47 -16.56 7.60
C ASP A 351 -0.21 -16.48 6.08
N GLU A 352 -0.59 -15.36 5.44
CA GLU A 352 -0.33 -15.10 4.02
C GLU A 352 1.16 -14.98 3.69
N TRP A 353 1.95 -14.32 4.57
CA TRP A 353 3.40 -14.24 4.39
C TRP A 353 4.06 -15.63 4.45
N ARG A 354 3.63 -16.51 5.36
CA ARG A 354 4.11 -17.89 5.44
C ARG A 354 3.71 -18.71 4.22
N LYS A 355 2.49 -18.53 3.71
CA LYS A 355 2.04 -19.17 2.46
C LYS A 355 2.97 -18.83 1.29
N VAL A 356 3.43 -17.58 1.23
CA VAL A 356 4.42 -17.12 0.23
C VAL A 356 5.80 -17.73 0.50
N GLU A 357 6.29 -17.68 1.74
CA GLU A 357 7.61 -18.20 2.13
C GLU A 357 7.76 -19.71 1.82
N ARG A 358 6.71 -20.47 2.08
CA ARG A 358 6.63 -21.93 1.82
C ARG A 358 6.46 -22.28 0.36
N GLY A 359 6.17 -21.31 -0.49
CA GLY A 359 5.92 -21.51 -1.92
C GLY A 359 4.53 -22.09 -2.23
N GLU A 360 3.61 -22.09 -1.27
CA GLU A 360 2.21 -22.47 -1.46
C GLU A 360 1.49 -21.42 -2.34
N ALA A 361 1.86 -20.14 -2.21
CA ALA A 361 1.42 -19.08 -3.10
C ALA A 361 2.47 -18.76 -4.18
N GLN A 362 2.03 -18.67 -5.43
CA GLN A 362 2.84 -18.32 -6.60
C GLN A 362 2.54 -16.91 -7.13
N VAL A 363 1.40 -16.34 -6.74
CA VAL A 363 0.96 -14.98 -7.13
C VAL A 363 0.67 -14.20 -5.87
N VAL A 364 1.29 -13.04 -5.70
CA VAL A 364 0.99 -12.11 -4.60
C VAL A 364 0.24 -10.91 -5.15
N VAL A 365 -0.94 -10.65 -4.61
CA VAL A 365 -1.75 -9.47 -4.91
C VAL A 365 -1.81 -8.60 -3.67
N GLY A 366 -1.50 -7.31 -3.79
CA GLY A 366 -1.54 -6.47 -2.61
C GLY A 366 -1.32 -4.98 -2.85
N ALA A 367 -1.32 -4.25 -1.74
CA ALA A 367 -1.03 -2.82 -1.72
C ALA A 367 0.50 -2.56 -1.76
N ARG A 368 0.92 -1.32 -1.51
CA ARG A 368 2.33 -0.87 -1.54
C ARG A 368 3.31 -1.84 -0.87
N SER A 369 3.01 -2.34 0.34
CA SER A 369 3.94 -3.18 1.12
C SER A 369 4.12 -4.59 0.58
N ALA A 370 3.21 -5.07 -0.29
CA ALA A 370 3.32 -6.40 -0.90
C ALA A 370 4.54 -6.53 -1.81
N ILE A 371 5.17 -5.42 -2.20
CA ILE A 371 6.41 -5.42 -2.98
C ILE A 371 7.59 -6.09 -2.24
N PHE A 372 7.51 -6.27 -0.93
CA PHE A 372 8.51 -6.98 -0.14
C PHE A 372 8.20 -8.47 0.05
N ALA A 373 7.15 -9.00 -0.55
CA ALA A 373 6.79 -10.41 -0.43
C ALA A 373 7.96 -11.32 -0.89
N PRO A 374 8.34 -12.34 -0.10
CA PRO A 374 9.54 -13.15 -0.33
C PRO A 374 9.29 -14.29 -1.34
N LEU A 375 8.71 -13.95 -2.50
CA LEU A 375 8.50 -14.92 -3.58
C LEU A 375 9.83 -15.40 -4.15
N LYS A 376 9.98 -16.72 -4.27
CA LYS A 376 11.09 -17.35 -4.99
C LYS A 376 10.80 -17.36 -6.49
N ASN A 377 11.86 -17.32 -7.31
CA ASN A 377 11.75 -17.37 -8.79
C ASN A 377 10.84 -16.28 -9.38
N LEU A 378 10.93 -15.04 -8.89
CA LEU A 378 10.10 -13.94 -9.37
C LEU A 378 10.30 -13.70 -10.87
N GLY A 379 9.23 -13.81 -11.65
CA GLY A 379 9.24 -13.65 -13.11
C GLY A 379 8.63 -12.35 -13.60
N VAL A 380 7.63 -11.83 -12.89
CA VAL A 380 6.99 -10.56 -13.25
C VAL A 380 6.52 -9.76 -12.03
N ILE A 381 6.67 -8.45 -12.11
CA ILE A 381 6.08 -7.48 -11.18
C ILE A 381 5.19 -6.54 -11.98
N ILE A 382 3.93 -6.41 -11.59
CA ILE A 382 2.95 -5.52 -12.21
C ILE A 382 2.55 -4.46 -11.18
N ILE A 383 2.56 -3.19 -11.56
CA ILE A 383 2.04 -2.08 -10.76
C ILE A 383 0.89 -1.46 -11.54
N ASP A 384 -0.34 -1.68 -11.10
CA ASP A 384 -1.52 -1.08 -11.70
C ASP A 384 -1.74 0.34 -11.17
N GLU A 385 -2.34 1.21 -11.98
CA GLU A 385 -2.50 2.64 -11.73
C GLU A 385 -1.19 3.27 -11.20
N GLU A 386 -0.06 3.04 -11.89
CA GLU A 386 1.29 3.38 -11.41
C GLU A 386 1.49 4.86 -11.03
N HIS A 387 0.63 5.75 -11.54
CA HIS A 387 0.60 7.17 -11.25
C HIS A 387 0.12 7.50 -9.83
N GLU A 388 -0.40 6.53 -9.09
CA GLU A 388 -0.95 6.71 -7.76
C GLU A 388 0.11 7.05 -6.70
N ALA A 389 -0.11 8.17 -6.00
CA ALA A 389 0.78 8.63 -4.94
C ALA A 389 0.86 7.66 -3.74
N SER A 390 -0.13 6.76 -3.56
CA SER A 390 -0.12 5.77 -2.46
C SER A 390 1.05 4.79 -2.54
N TYR A 391 1.70 4.64 -3.71
CA TYR A 391 2.90 3.83 -3.85
C TYR A 391 4.15 4.42 -3.19
N LYS A 392 4.12 5.71 -2.80
CA LYS A 392 5.13 6.33 -1.94
C LYS A 392 4.75 6.18 -0.47
N GLN A 393 5.67 5.72 0.37
CA GLN A 393 5.50 5.65 1.81
C GLN A 393 5.69 7.04 2.46
N ASP A 394 4.69 7.50 3.21
CA ASP A 394 4.72 8.79 3.92
C ASP A 394 5.54 8.77 5.22
N SER A 395 5.80 7.59 5.79
CA SER A 395 6.56 7.41 7.02
C SER A 395 7.93 6.81 6.74
N ASN A 396 8.86 6.94 7.69
CA ASN A 396 10.15 6.26 7.60
C ASN A 396 9.95 4.72 7.59
N PRO A 397 10.60 3.95 6.69
CA PRO A 397 11.42 4.37 5.55
C PRO A 397 10.58 4.87 4.37
N ARG A 398 10.88 6.06 3.83
CA ARG A 398 10.07 6.75 2.80
C ARG A 398 10.33 6.23 1.38
N TYR A 399 10.26 4.92 1.17
CA TYR A 399 10.48 4.31 -0.15
C TYR A 399 9.30 4.52 -1.10
N HIS A 400 9.57 4.42 -2.41
CA HIS A 400 8.54 4.32 -3.44
C HIS A 400 8.51 2.89 -3.99
N ALA A 401 7.34 2.23 -4.01
CA ALA A 401 7.23 0.83 -4.43
C ALA A 401 7.71 0.58 -5.87
N ARG A 402 7.48 1.54 -6.79
CA ARG A 402 8.08 1.52 -8.14
C ARG A 402 9.60 1.37 -8.15
N ASP A 403 10.31 2.08 -7.26
CA ASP A 403 11.78 2.03 -7.21
C ASP A 403 12.26 0.71 -6.60
N VAL A 404 11.54 0.19 -5.61
CA VAL A 404 11.76 -1.16 -5.09
C VAL A 404 11.54 -2.21 -6.20
N ALA A 405 10.46 -2.08 -6.96
CA ALA A 405 10.14 -2.99 -8.06
C ALA A 405 11.21 -2.98 -9.16
N LEU A 406 11.80 -1.83 -9.48
CA LEU A 406 12.93 -1.72 -10.41
C LEU A 406 14.13 -2.54 -9.93
N LEU A 407 14.50 -2.41 -8.65
CA LEU A 407 15.61 -3.14 -8.05
C LEU A 407 15.35 -4.65 -8.04
N ARG A 408 14.16 -5.07 -7.60
CA ARG A 408 13.76 -6.48 -7.57
C ARG A 408 13.69 -7.10 -8.96
N ALA A 409 13.16 -6.37 -9.95
CA ALA A 409 13.13 -6.82 -11.34
C ALA A 409 14.53 -7.02 -11.91
N GLN A 410 15.45 -6.10 -11.60
CA GLN A 410 16.85 -6.22 -11.98
C GLN A 410 17.53 -7.43 -11.34
N TYR A 411 17.33 -7.65 -10.04
CA TYR A 411 17.92 -8.78 -9.31
C TYR A 411 17.44 -10.13 -9.86
N ASN A 412 16.14 -10.27 -10.10
CA ASN A 412 15.52 -11.54 -10.52
C ASN A 412 15.48 -11.75 -12.03
N GLN A 413 15.88 -10.75 -12.83
CA GLN A 413 15.60 -10.70 -14.27
C GLN A 413 14.10 -10.86 -14.58
N ALA A 414 13.27 -10.27 -13.72
CA ALA A 414 11.82 -10.26 -13.88
C ALA A 414 11.38 -9.13 -14.81
N ALA A 415 10.27 -9.32 -15.51
CA ALA A 415 9.64 -8.23 -16.25
C ALA A 415 8.94 -7.28 -15.26
N LEU A 416 9.10 -5.96 -15.44
CA LEU A 416 8.35 -4.95 -14.69
C LEU A 416 7.34 -4.27 -15.61
N VAL A 417 6.06 -4.31 -15.26
CA VAL A 417 4.97 -3.67 -15.99
C VAL A 417 4.38 -2.55 -15.13
N LEU A 418 4.43 -1.33 -15.64
CA LEU A 418 3.78 -0.15 -15.07
C LEU A 418 2.52 0.11 -15.88
N GLY A 419 1.37 -0.15 -15.29
CA GLY A 419 0.08 -0.03 -15.95
C GLY A 419 -0.62 1.27 -15.58
N SER A 420 -1.15 1.99 -16.57
CA SER A 420 -1.95 3.19 -16.30
C SER A 420 -2.77 3.61 -17.52
N ALA A 421 -3.93 4.23 -17.30
CA ALA A 421 -4.61 4.98 -18.35
C ALA A 421 -4.02 6.38 -18.54
N THR A 422 -3.59 6.99 -17.43
CA THR A 422 -2.99 8.31 -17.37
C THR A 422 -1.64 8.22 -16.66
N PRO A 423 -0.59 7.70 -17.34
CA PRO A 423 0.73 7.51 -16.72
C PRO A 423 1.25 8.76 -16.04
N SER A 424 2.06 8.59 -15.00
CA SER A 424 2.81 9.69 -14.40
C SER A 424 3.69 10.32 -15.46
N LEU A 425 3.86 11.65 -15.41
CA LEU A 425 4.69 12.34 -16.40
C LEU A 425 6.13 11.83 -16.39
N GLU A 426 6.63 11.39 -15.23
CA GLU A 426 7.95 10.76 -15.10
C GLU A 426 8.02 9.43 -15.86
N SER A 427 7.05 8.54 -15.70
CA SER A 427 7.00 7.26 -16.41
C SER A 427 6.83 7.43 -17.92
N ARG A 428 5.95 8.34 -18.35
CA ARG A 428 5.74 8.66 -19.77
C ARG A 428 6.98 9.29 -20.41
N ALA A 429 7.72 10.13 -19.68
CA ALA A 429 8.96 10.73 -20.16
C ALA A 429 10.07 9.68 -20.33
N ARG A 430 10.21 8.74 -19.39
CA ARG A 430 11.13 7.60 -19.51
C ARG A 430 10.79 6.73 -20.71
N ALA A 431 9.51 6.44 -20.92
CA ALA A 431 9.03 5.73 -22.10
C ALA A 431 9.33 6.48 -23.41
N GLY A 432 9.11 7.81 -23.43
CA GLY A 432 9.44 8.66 -24.58
C GLY A 432 10.93 8.76 -24.89
N LYS A 433 11.80 8.39 -23.95
CA LYS A 433 13.26 8.33 -24.12
C LYS A 433 13.79 6.92 -24.35
N GLY A 434 12.92 5.90 -24.42
CA GLY A 434 13.32 4.50 -24.57
C GLY A 434 13.96 3.89 -23.31
N VAL A 435 13.90 4.58 -22.17
CA VAL A 435 14.31 4.02 -20.87
C VAL A 435 13.31 2.97 -20.42
N TYR A 436 12.02 3.20 -20.68
CA TYR A 436 10.95 2.21 -20.61
C TYR A 436 10.49 1.86 -22.03
N GLN A 437 10.08 0.61 -22.24
CA GLN A 437 9.38 0.22 -23.47
C GLN A 437 7.91 0.62 -23.35
N HIS A 438 7.39 1.35 -24.35
CA HIS A 438 6.02 1.83 -24.35
C HIS A 438 5.10 0.86 -25.10
N LEU A 439 4.14 0.27 -24.40
CA LEU A 439 3.07 -0.55 -24.98
C LEU A 439 1.75 0.22 -24.88
N ARG A 440 1.00 0.33 -25.97
CA ARG A 440 -0.22 1.15 -26.05
C ARG A 440 -1.45 0.29 -26.34
N LEU A 441 -2.49 0.47 -25.54
CA LEU A 441 -3.83 -0.07 -25.80
C LEU A 441 -4.78 1.10 -26.09
N THR A 442 -5.02 1.35 -27.37
CA THR A 442 -5.83 2.49 -27.84
C THR A 442 -7.31 2.13 -27.97
N GLN A 443 -7.64 0.84 -28.00
CA GLN A 443 -9.00 0.34 -28.16
C GLN A 443 -9.60 -0.12 -26.83
N ARG A 444 -10.91 0.06 -26.65
CA ARG A 444 -11.65 -0.56 -25.53
C ARG A 444 -11.75 -2.06 -25.76
N ALA A 445 -11.77 -2.84 -24.67
CA ALA A 445 -11.92 -4.29 -24.73
C ALA A 445 -13.31 -4.70 -25.23
N ASN A 446 -14.35 -3.96 -24.80
CA ASN A 446 -15.69 -4.11 -25.36
C ASN A 446 -15.88 -3.10 -26.51
N PRO A 447 -16.00 -3.55 -27.77
CA PRO A 447 -16.18 -2.67 -28.93
C PRO A 447 -17.52 -1.92 -28.92
N LEU A 448 -18.51 -2.37 -28.14
CA LEU A 448 -19.82 -1.71 -28.02
C LEU A 448 -19.83 -0.52 -27.05
N ALA A 449 -18.80 -0.36 -26.21
CA ALA A 449 -18.77 0.68 -25.19
C ALA A 449 -18.28 2.02 -25.77
N SER A 450 -19.12 3.07 -25.71
CA SER A 450 -18.79 4.40 -26.23
C SER A 450 -18.04 5.28 -25.22
N ILE A 451 -17.24 6.23 -25.72
CA ILE A 451 -16.65 7.28 -24.89
C ILE A 451 -17.78 8.21 -24.42
N PRO A 452 -17.90 8.49 -23.11
CA PRO A 452 -18.99 9.33 -22.61
C PRO A 452 -18.83 10.78 -23.04
N GLU A 453 -19.95 11.48 -23.18
CA GLU A 453 -19.97 12.90 -23.47
C GLU A 453 -19.58 13.69 -22.21
N VAL A 454 -18.54 14.54 -22.32
CA VAL A 454 -18.07 15.38 -21.22
C VAL A 454 -18.45 16.83 -21.47
N GLN A 455 -19.31 17.37 -20.60
CA GLN A 455 -19.73 18.77 -20.63
C GLN A 455 -19.05 19.55 -19.50
N LEU A 456 -18.44 20.68 -19.87
CA LEU A 456 -17.91 21.64 -18.91
C LEU A 456 -18.99 22.69 -18.59
N ILE A 457 -19.25 22.88 -17.31
CA ILE A 457 -20.17 23.88 -16.79
C ILE A 457 -19.36 24.97 -16.09
N ASP A 458 -19.50 26.20 -16.57
CA ASP A 458 -18.94 27.36 -15.90
C ASP A 458 -19.82 27.77 -14.73
N PHE A 459 -19.31 27.67 -13.50
CA PHE A 459 -20.07 28.08 -12.32
C PHE A 459 -20.45 29.56 -12.35
N ARG A 460 -19.67 30.39 -13.03
CA ARG A 460 -19.83 31.85 -13.04
C ARG A 460 -21.15 32.27 -13.68
N ASP A 461 -21.64 31.48 -14.63
CA ASP A 461 -22.91 31.74 -15.34
C ASP A 461 -24.14 31.59 -14.42
N TYR A 462 -24.00 30.91 -13.28
CA TYR A 462 -25.09 30.56 -12.37
C TYR A 462 -24.97 31.21 -10.97
N ILE A 463 -23.99 32.11 -10.78
CA ILE A 463 -23.82 32.81 -9.50
C ILE A 463 -25.04 33.69 -9.23
N GLY A 464 -25.68 33.48 -8.07
CA GLY A 464 -26.85 34.26 -7.64
C GLY A 464 -28.19 33.77 -8.19
N GLN A 465 -28.21 32.69 -8.98
CA GLN A 465 -29.44 32.09 -9.51
C GLN A 465 -30.02 30.99 -8.60
N ASN A 466 -29.21 30.40 -7.71
CA ASN A 466 -29.61 29.32 -6.79
C ASN A 466 -29.25 29.63 -5.33
N GLU A 467 -30.04 29.12 -4.38
CA GLU A 467 -29.73 29.14 -2.94
C GLU A 467 -28.63 28.12 -2.58
N THR A 468 -28.56 26.98 -3.30
CA THR A 468 -27.58 25.91 -3.09
C THR A 468 -26.25 26.21 -3.75
N SER A 469 -25.16 26.16 -2.97
CA SER A 469 -23.87 26.72 -3.39
C SER A 469 -22.98 25.79 -4.22
N ASN A 470 -23.22 24.47 -4.23
CA ASN A 470 -22.35 23.49 -4.89
C ASN A 470 -22.96 22.83 -6.16
N PHE A 471 -24.23 23.12 -6.47
CA PHE A 471 -24.97 22.47 -7.56
C PHE A 471 -25.51 23.51 -8.54
N THR A 472 -25.06 23.45 -9.79
CA THR A 472 -25.61 24.26 -10.89
C THR A 472 -26.93 23.67 -11.38
N PRO A 473 -27.85 24.49 -11.93
CA PRO A 473 -29.11 23.99 -12.50
C PRO A 473 -28.94 22.84 -13.50
N PRO A 474 -27.98 22.85 -14.45
CA PRO A 474 -27.81 21.72 -15.38
C PRO A 474 -27.43 20.41 -14.69
N LEU A 475 -26.69 20.47 -13.58
CA LEU A 475 -26.38 19.26 -12.80
C LEU A 475 -27.62 18.75 -12.05
N ILE A 476 -28.42 19.65 -11.47
CA ILE A 476 -29.67 19.27 -10.78
C ILE A 476 -30.65 18.61 -11.75
N GLU A 477 -30.84 19.20 -12.93
CA GLU A 477 -31.69 18.65 -13.99
C GLU A 477 -31.21 17.27 -14.45
N ALA A 478 -29.90 17.10 -14.64
CA ALA A 478 -29.33 15.81 -15.02
C ALA A 478 -29.50 14.75 -13.93
N ILE A 479 -29.36 15.13 -12.64
CA ILE A 479 -29.60 14.21 -11.52
C ILE A 479 -31.05 13.76 -11.52
N GLN A 480 -32.00 14.70 -11.62
CA GLN A 480 -33.43 14.37 -11.63
C GLN A 480 -33.79 13.41 -12.77
N ASP A 481 -33.31 13.66 -13.99
CA ASP A 481 -33.54 12.77 -15.14
C ASP A 481 -33.05 11.33 -14.89
N ARG A 482 -31.93 11.15 -14.16
CA ARG A 482 -31.44 9.81 -13.79
C ARG A 482 -32.29 9.15 -12.72
N LEU A 483 -32.70 9.90 -11.71
CA LEU A 483 -33.59 9.40 -10.66
C LEU A 483 -34.94 8.94 -11.27
N ASP A 484 -35.51 9.72 -12.19
CA ASP A 484 -36.77 9.38 -12.88
C ASP A 484 -36.64 8.09 -13.72
N LYS A 485 -35.46 7.88 -14.32
CA LYS A 485 -35.12 6.67 -15.10
C LYS A 485 -34.69 5.48 -14.23
N LYS A 486 -34.64 5.64 -12.90
CA LYS A 486 -34.10 4.65 -11.94
C LYS A 486 -32.66 4.25 -12.25
N GLU A 487 -31.87 5.21 -12.71
CA GLU A 487 -30.44 5.08 -12.95
C GLU A 487 -29.66 5.69 -11.78
N GLN A 488 -28.39 5.33 -11.67
CA GLN A 488 -27.56 5.76 -10.54
C GLN A 488 -26.63 6.92 -10.93
N VAL A 489 -26.33 7.76 -9.94
CA VAL A 489 -25.48 8.94 -10.08
C VAL A 489 -24.25 8.83 -9.19
N VAL A 490 -23.09 9.20 -9.72
CA VAL A 490 -21.86 9.38 -8.92
C VAL A 490 -21.49 10.85 -8.89
N LEU A 491 -21.36 11.41 -7.69
CA LEU A 491 -20.97 12.80 -7.47
C LEU A 491 -19.62 12.86 -6.76
N MET A 492 -18.65 13.51 -7.40
CA MET A 492 -17.30 13.65 -6.86
C MET A 492 -17.07 15.07 -6.34
N LEU A 493 -16.64 15.16 -5.09
CA LEU A 493 -16.03 16.35 -4.53
C LEU A 493 -14.54 16.12 -4.31
N ASN A 494 -13.70 16.97 -4.90
CA ASN A 494 -12.27 16.86 -4.72
C ASN A 494 -11.85 17.43 -3.35
N ARG A 495 -11.52 16.55 -2.39
CA ARG A 495 -11.05 16.96 -1.06
C ARG A 495 -9.90 16.10 -0.56
N ARG A 496 -8.71 16.70 -0.45
CA ARG A 496 -7.64 16.32 0.49
C ARG A 496 -6.90 17.59 0.96
N GLY A 497 -6.93 17.89 2.27
CA GLY A 497 -6.12 18.94 2.91
C GLY A 497 -6.86 20.18 3.42
N TYR A 498 -6.20 20.93 4.31
CA TYR A 498 -6.71 22.11 5.06
C TYR A 498 -6.25 23.48 4.50
N SER A 499 -5.65 23.54 3.32
CA SER A 499 -5.14 24.81 2.80
C SER A 499 -6.23 25.60 2.08
N SER A 500 -6.77 26.63 2.74
CA SER A 500 -7.62 27.63 2.10
C SER A 500 -6.77 28.46 1.14
N PHE A 501 -7.13 28.46 -0.15
CA PHE A 501 -6.65 29.45 -1.10
C PHE A 501 -7.70 30.56 -1.25
N VAL A 502 -7.28 31.68 -1.82
CA VAL A 502 -8.12 32.83 -2.11
C VAL A 502 -8.47 32.83 -3.59
N MET A 503 -9.76 32.90 -3.91
CA MET A 503 -10.26 32.95 -5.29
C MET A 503 -11.32 34.03 -5.48
N CYS A 504 -11.29 34.71 -6.62
CA CYS A 504 -12.37 35.57 -7.05
C CYS A 504 -13.52 34.74 -7.65
N ARG A 505 -14.73 34.83 -7.10
CA ARG A 505 -15.90 34.11 -7.64
C ARG A 505 -16.36 34.62 -9.00
N GLU A 506 -16.09 35.88 -9.32
CA GLU A 506 -16.62 36.51 -10.54
C GLU A 506 -15.77 36.17 -11.77
N CYS A 507 -14.45 36.10 -11.63
CA CYS A 507 -13.56 35.79 -12.75
C CYS A 507 -12.77 34.49 -12.60
N GLY A 508 -12.79 33.83 -11.43
CA GLY A 508 -12.06 32.59 -11.18
C GLY A 508 -10.58 32.76 -10.82
N THR A 509 -10.03 33.99 -10.90
CA THR A 509 -8.61 34.26 -10.65
C THR A 509 -8.18 33.87 -9.22
N VAL A 510 -7.06 33.16 -9.16
CA VAL A 510 -6.33 32.79 -7.94
C VAL A 510 -4.94 33.42 -7.98
N ASP A 511 -4.46 33.89 -6.84
CA ASP A 511 -3.14 34.49 -6.73
C ASP A 511 -2.03 33.43 -6.69
N THR A 512 -1.10 33.53 -7.64
CA THR A 512 0.08 32.66 -7.74
C THR A 512 1.35 33.34 -7.24
N CYS A 513 2.36 32.53 -6.89
CA CYS A 513 3.68 32.99 -6.54
C CYS A 513 4.49 33.33 -7.80
N PRO A 514 5.06 34.55 -7.93
CA PRO A 514 5.84 34.93 -9.12
C PRO A 514 7.15 34.13 -9.28
N ASN A 515 7.62 33.48 -8.21
CA ASN A 515 8.87 32.72 -8.21
C ASN A 515 8.68 31.21 -8.44
N CYS A 516 7.46 30.70 -8.27
CA CYS A 516 7.19 29.25 -8.23
C CYS A 516 6.00 28.83 -9.09
N ASP A 517 5.18 29.77 -9.55
CA ASP A 517 3.95 29.54 -10.32
C ASP A 517 2.98 28.54 -9.66
N ILE A 518 2.91 28.61 -8.33
CA ILE A 518 1.98 27.84 -7.49
C ILE A 518 1.05 28.80 -6.74
N SER A 519 -0.15 28.34 -6.39
CA SER A 519 -1.11 29.11 -5.62
C SER A 519 -0.59 29.46 -4.23
N LEU A 520 -0.86 30.69 -3.77
CA LEU A 520 -0.48 31.12 -2.43
C LEU A 520 -1.42 30.54 -1.36
N THR A 521 -0.88 30.16 -0.21
CA THR A 521 -1.66 29.66 0.93
C THR A 521 -2.10 30.82 1.81
N LEU A 522 -3.37 30.86 2.19
CA LEU A 522 -3.91 31.84 3.11
C LEU A 522 -3.54 31.50 4.56
N HIS A 523 -3.03 32.49 5.28
CA HIS A 523 -2.78 32.43 6.73
C HIS A 523 -3.67 33.45 7.42
N MET A 524 -4.74 32.97 8.07
CA MET A 524 -5.71 33.85 8.71
C MET A 524 -5.15 34.55 9.97
N ASP A 525 -4.24 33.89 10.68
CA ASP A 525 -3.62 34.43 11.90
C ASP A 525 -2.76 35.66 11.60
N THR A 526 -1.99 35.60 10.50
CA THR A 526 -1.12 36.71 10.04
C THR A 526 -1.81 37.64 9.05
N LYS A 527 -3.00 37.27 8.54
CA LYS A 527 -3.72 37.95 7.45
C LYS A 527 -2.86 38.13 6.19
N THR A 528 -2.01 37.16 5.89
CA THR A 528 -1.14 37.16 4.70
C THR A 528 -1.39 35.95 3.82
N MET A 529 -0.92 36.03 2.57
CA MET A 529 -0.83 34.91 1.64
C MET A 529 0.64 34.56 1.42
N ASN A 530 0.99 33.30 1.67
CA ASN A 530 2.38 32.86 1.75
C ASN A 530 2.65 31.71 0.76
N CYS A 531 3.82 31.74 0.13
CA CYS A 531 4.39 30.65 -0.64
C CYS A 531 5.29 29.82 0.26
N HIS A 532 4.92 28.56 0.50
CA HIS A 532 5.69 27.65 1.37
C HIS A 532 6.93 27.04 0.71
N TYR A 533 7.22 27.39 -0.54
CA TYR A 533 8.36 26.88 -1.31
C TYR A 533 9.52 27.88 -1.28
N CYS A 534 9.25 29.13 -1.64
CA CYS A 534 10.29 30.17 -1.72
C CYS A 534 10.17 31.23 -0.63
N GLY A 535 9.13 31.18 0.23
CA GLY A 535 8.92 32.16 1.30
C GLY A 535 8.32 33.49 0.85
N PHE A 536 7.90 33.64 -0.42
CA PHE A 536 7.23 34.86 -0.90
C PHE A 536 5.93 35.09 -0.11
N SER A 537 5.70 36.32 0.33
CA SER A 537 4.50 36.71 1.10
C SER A 537 3.90 38.00 0.57
N LYS A 538 2.57 38.09 0.58
CA LYS A 538 1.83 39.31 0.26
C LYS A 538 0.54 39.44 1.09
N GLU A 539 -0.02 40.64 1.15
CA GLU A 539 -1.31 40.88 1.80
C GLU A 539 -2.48 40.27 1.03
N ILE A 540 -3.59 39.99 1.73
CA ILE A 540 -4.82 39.48 1.12
C ILE A 540 -5.48 40.61 0.32
N PRO A 541 -5.73 40.46 -0.99
CA PRO A 541 -6.38 41.50 -1.78
C PRO A 541 -7.84 41.67 -1.38
N HIS A 542 -8.27 42.91 -1.17
CA HIS A 542 -9.68 43.27 -0.98
C HIS A 542 -10.46 43.38 -2.30
N VAL A 543 -9.74 43.48 -3.41
CA VAL A 543 -10.26 43.66 -4.76
C VAL A 543 -9.49 42.74 -5.69
N CYS A 544 -10.19 42.03 -6.57
CA CYS A 544 -9.57 41.11 -7.51
C CYS A 544 -8.60 41.86 -8.44
N PRO A 545 -7.34 41.41 -8.58
CA PRO A 545 -6.37 42.06 -9.45
C PRO A 545 -6.71 41.94 -10.95
N ASN A 546 -7.56 40.98 -11.32
CA ASN A 546 -7.94 40.71 -12.71
C ASN A 546 -9.24 41.43 -13.13
N CYS A 547 -10.31 41.30 -12.35
CA CYS A 547 -11.63 41.86 -12.71
C CYS A 547 -12.11 43.02 -11.82
N GLN A 548 -11.32 43.43 -10.83
CA GLN A 548 -11.69 44.47 -9.84
C GLN A 548 -12.94 44.18 -8.99
N SER A 549 -13.44 42.95 -9.01
CA SER A 549 -14.53 42.51 -8.14
C SER A 549 -14.11 42.43 -6.67
N ARG A 550 -15.05 42.70 -5.76
CA ARG A 550 -14.91 42.45 -4.32
C ARG A 550 -15.34 41.04 -3.91
N SER A 551 -15.70 40.20 -4.86
CA SER A 551 -16.18 38.82 -4.66
C SER A 551 -15.04 37.83 -4.35
N ILE A 552 -14.12 38.23 -3.48
CA ILE A 552 -13.02 37.39 -2.97
C ILE A 552 -13.58 36.49 -1.86
N ARG A 553 -13.35 35.18 -1.99
CA ARG A 553 -13.83 34.17 -1.04
C ARG A 553 -12.77 33.13 -0.73
N TYR A 554 -12.88 32.57 0.46
CA TYR A 554 -12.09 31.44 0.91
C TYR A 554 -12.75 30.15 0.44
N TYR A 555 -12.02 29.30 -0.26
CA TYR A 555 -12.55 28.05 -0.79
C TYR A 555 -12.17 26.84 0.08
N GLY A 556 -13.13 25.93 0.27
CA GLY A 556 -12.99 24.74 1.12
C GLY A 556 -14.31 24.07 1.54
N THR A 557 -15.32 23.98 0.66
CA THR A 557 -16.58 23.29 1.01
C THR A 557 -16.34 21.79 1.28
N GLY A 558 -16.89 21.29 2.39
CA GLY A 558 -16.73 19.89 2.81
C GLY A 558 -17.80 18.98 2.21
N THR A 559 -17.51 17.67 2.15
CA THR A 559 -18.42 16.61 1.72
C THR A 559 -19.73 16.58 2.51
N GLN A 560 -19.69 16.93 3.81
CA GLN A 560 -20.89 17.07 4.65
C GLN A 560 -21.85 18.14 4.10
N LYS A 561 -21.35 19.33 3.76
CA LYS A 561 -22.19 20.42 3.26
C LYS A 561 -22.86 20.05 1.94
N ALA A 562 -22.11 19.41 1.04
CA ALA A 562 -22.65 18.94 -0.24
C ALA A 562 -23.71 17.83 -0.04
N TYR A 563 -23.53 16.97 0.96
CA TYR A 563 -24.52 15.96 1.34
C TYR A 563 -25.81 16.60 1.86
N ASP A 564 -25.70 17.55 2.80
CA ASP A 564 -26.86 18.22 3.39
C ASP A 564 -27.66 18.97 2.31
N GLU A 565 -26.98 19.70 1.41
CA GLU A 565 -27.61 20.37 0.25
C GLU A 565 -28.29 19.36 -0.70
N LEU A 566 -27.73 18.15 -0.91
CA LEU A 566 -28.37 17.12 -1.75
C LEU A 566 -29.62 16.54 -1.12
N VAL A 567 -29.63 16.31 0.20
CA VAL A 567 -30.79 15.80 0.92
C VAL A 567 -31.94 16.80 0.88
N GLU A 568 -31.64 18.10 0.94
CA GLU A 568 -32.63 19.16 0.78
C GLU A 568 -33.20 19.21 -0.66
N LEU A 569 -32.36 19.03 -1.68
CA LEU A 569 -32.77 19.05 -3.09
C LEU A 569 -33.56 17.80 -3.51
N PHE A 570 -33.17 16.62 -3.01
CA PHE A 570 -33.73 15.33 -3.40
C PHE A 570 -34.12 14.49 -2.16
N PRO A 571 -35.17 14.86 -1.42
CA PRO A 571 -35.53 14.21 -0.16
C PRO A 571 -35.97 12.75 -0.31
N GLU A 572 -36.41 12.35 -1.50
CA GLU A 572 -36.82 10.97 -1.81
C GLU A 572 -35.67 10.08 -2.29
N ALA A 573 -34.50 10.65 -2.63
CA ALA A 573 -33.37 9.90 -3.14
C ALA A 573 -32.57 9.23 -2.02
N ARG A 574 -32.12 7.99 -2.26
CA ARG A 574 -31.25 7.26 -1.33
C ARG A 574 -29.80 7.66 -1.59
N ILE A 575 -29.27 8.54 -0.76
CA ILE A 575 -27.92 9.12 -0.93
C ILE A 575 -26.93 8.43 0.01
N LEU A 576 -25.83 7.91 -0.56
CA LEU A 576 -24.68 7.44 0.19
C LEU A 576 -23.56 8.46 0.15
N ARG A 577 -22.96 8.73 1.32
CA ARG A 577 -21.74 9.52 1.43
C ARG A 577 -20.55 8.63 1.72
N MET A 578 -19.50 8.76 0.91
CA MET A 578 -18.24 8.03 1.06
C MET A 578 -17.03 8.97 1.14
N ASP A 579 -16.59 9.22 2.36
CA ASP A 579 -15.38 9.96 2.70
C ASP A 579 -14.62 9.30 3.87
N VAL A 580 -13.42 9.83 4.17
CA VAL A 580 -12.52 9.30 5.21
C VAL A 580 -13.20 9.19 6.58
N ASP A 581 -14.17 10.05 6.89
CA ASP A 581 -14.85 10.04 8.19
C ASP A 581 -15.90 8.93 8.25
N THR A 582 -16.60 8.67 7.16
CA THR A 582 -17.56 7.55 7.05
C THR A 582 -16.88 6.17 6.94
N THR A 583 -15.64 6.10 6.44
CA THR A 583 -14.95 4.83 6.16
C THR A 583 -13.92 4.40 7.22
N ARG A 584 -13.96 4.96 8.44
CA ARG A 584 -12.94 4.68 9.49
C ARG A 584 -13.00 3.25 10.04
N LYS A 585 -14.17 2.60 10.02
CA LYS A 585 -14.34 1.23 10.53
C LYS A 585 -13.91 0.22 9.46
N LYS A 586 -13.22 -0.86 9.86
CA LYS A 586 -12.85 -1.97 8.95
C LYS A 586 -14.11 -2.50 8.25
N GLY A 587 -14.06 -2.66 6.93
CA GLY A 587 -15.17 -3.15 6.09
C GLY A 587 -16.23 -2.12 5.70
N SER A 588 -16.25 -0.92 6.29
CA SER A 588 -17.28 0.10 5.98
C SER A 588 -17.25 0.60 4.53
N HIS A 589 -16.05 0.74 3.96
CA HIS A 589 -15.90 1.10 2.55
C HIS A 589 -16.51 0.05 1.62
N GLN A 590 -16.26 -1.23 1.89
CA GLN A 590 -16.80 -2.33 1.11
C GLN A 590 -18.32 -2.40 1.17
N ALA A 591 -18.89 -2.32 2.38
CA ALA A 591 -20.34 -2.36 2.56
C ALA A 591 -21.06 -1.25 1.80
N LEU A 592 -20.52 -0.02 1.77
CA LEU A 592 -21.10 1.10 1.02
C LEU A 592 -21.08 0.86 -0.50
N LEU A 593 -20.02 0.23 -1.01
CA LEU A 593 -19.88 -0.08 -2.43
C LEU A 593 -20.76 -1.24 -2.87
N GLU A 594 -20.91 -2.27 -2.02
CA GLU A 594 -21.86 -3.37 -2.23
C GLU A 594 -23.30 -2.83 -2.23
N GLN A 595 -23.65 -2.01 -1.24
CA GLN A 595 -24.95 -1.35 -1.16
C GLN A 595 -25.25 -0.54 -2.45
N PHE A 596 -24.28 0.24 -2.92
CA PHE A 596 -24.44 0.98 -4.17
C PHE A 596 -24.52 0.05 -5.38
N GLY A 597 -23.66 -0.96 -5.49
CA GLY A 597 -23.66 -1.94 -6.57
C GLY A 597 -24.95 -2.76 -6.70
N ASN A 598 -25.59 -3.05 -5.56
CA ASN A 598 -26.88 -3.75 -5.48
C ASN A 598 -28.09 -2.87 -5.82
N GLY A 599 -27.88 -1.57 -6.10
CA GLY A 599 -28.97 -0.64 -6.38
C GLY A 599 -29.78 -0.21 -5.14
N GLU A 600 -29.22 -0.40 -3.94
CA GLU A 600 -29.84 0.02 -2.69
C GLU A 600 -29.71 1.53 -2.44
N ALA A 601 -28.92 2.22 -3.26
CA ALA A 601 -28.75 3.67 -3.25
C ALA A 601 -28.77 4.24 -4.67
N ASP A 602 -29.26 5.47 -4.80
CA ASP A 602 -29.44 6.15 -6.10
C ASP A 602 -28.27 7.10 -6.40
N ILE A 603 -27.70 7.73 -5.36
CA ILE A 603 -26.62 8.71 -5.49
C ILE A 603 -25.45 8.32 -4.58
N LEU A 604 -24.24 8.23 -5.14
CA LEU A 604 -23.00 8.09 -4.39
C LEU A 604 -22.22 9.40 -4.42
N LEU A 605 -22.21 10.13 -3.31
CA LEU A 605 -21.38 11.32 -3.10
C LEU A 605 -20.07 10.91 -2.42
N GLY A 606 -18.93 11.22 -3.03
CA GLY A 606 -17.66 10.93 -2.39
C GLY A 606 -16.48 11.75 -2.87
N THR A 607 -15.31 11.41 -2.31
CA THR A 607 -14.03 12.00 -2.72
C THR A 607 -13.35 11.15 -3.79
N GLN A 608 -12.05 11.36 -4.03
CA GLN A 608 -11.24 10.62 -5.01
C GLN A 608 -11.35 9.09 -4.92
N MET A 609 -11.82 8.54 -3.79
CA MET A 609 -12.02 7.10 -3.60
C MET A 609 -13.11 6.51 -4.52
N ILE A 610 -14.14 7.27 -4.91
CA ILE A 610 -15.19 6.78 -5.82
C ILE A 610 -14.71 6.67 -7.28
N ALA A 611 -13.58 7.27 -7.62
CA ALA A 611 -13.08 7.37 -8.99
C ALA A 611 -12.26 6.14 -9.45
N LYS A 612 -11.87 5.25 -8.53
CA LYS A 612 -10.84 4.22 -8.78
C LYS A 612 -11.41 2.81 -8.65
N GLY A 613 -10.92 1.88 -9.46
CA GLY A 613 -11.13 0.43 -9.30
C GLY A 613 -12.57 -0.11 -9.38
N LEU A 614 -13.60 0.73 -9.55
CA LEU A 614 -15.00 0.33 -9.42
C LEU A 614 -15.77 0.48 -10.75
N ASP A 615 -16.60 -0.51 -11.07
CA ASP A 615 -17.42 -0.55 -12.27
C ASP A 615 -18.88 -0.80 -11.88
N PHE A 616 -19.76 0.17 -12.15
CA PHE A 616 -21.17 0.12 -11.79
C PHE A 616 -22.01 0.21 -13.07
N PRO A 617 -22.64 -0.89 -13.53
CA PRO A 617 -23.35 -0.93 -14.80
C PRO A 617 -24.50 0.10 -14.92
N ASN A 618 -25.11 0.45 -13.80
CA ASN A 618 -26.26 1.37 -13.73
C ASN A 618 -25.88 2.84 -13.55
N VAL A 619 -24.58 3.17 -13.50
CA VAL A 619 -24.12 4.56 -13.40
C VAL A 619 -24.07 5.20 -14.79
N THR A 620 -24.99 6.12 -15.02
CA THR A 620 -25.13 6.85 -16.30
C THR A 620 -24.83 8.35 -16.20
N LEU A 621 -24.72 8.89 -14.98
CA LEU A 621 -24.28 10.26 -14.74
C LEU A 621 -23.13 10.31 -13.74
N VAL A 622 -22.09 11.05 -14.11
CA VAL A 622 -20.97 11.40 -13.23
C VAL A 622 -20.84 12.91 -13.14
N GLY A 623 -21.03 13.47 -11.94
CA GLY A 623 -20.94 14.90 -11.67
C GLY A 623 -19.69 15.26 -10.87
N VAL A 624 -18.87 16.17 -11.38
CA VAL A 624 -17.78 16.78 -10.61
C VAL A 624 -18.26 18.09 -10.01
N LEU A 625 -18.36 18.12 -8.69
CA LEU A 625 -18.91 19.26 -7.96
C LEU A 625 -18.01 20.49 -8.03
N ASN A 626 -16.70 20.29 -8.04
CA ASN A 626 -15.73 21.36 -8.18
C ASN A 626 -14.38 20.82 -8.66
N ALA A 627 -13.98 21.19 -9.88
CA ALA A 627 -12.67 20.84 -10.45
C ALA A 627 -11.52 21.73 -9.95
N ASP A 628 -11.80 22.94 -9.46
CA ASP A 628 -10.79 23.95 -9.11
C ASP A 628 -10.02 23.64 -7.82
N THR A 629 -10.61 22.87 -6.90
CA THR A 629 -10.02 22.65 -5.58
C THR A 629 -8.62 22.04 -5.67
N ALA A 630 -8.39 21.04 -6.53
CA ALA A 630 -7.05 20.46 -6.66
C ALA A 630 -6.11 21.29 -7.53
N LEU A 631 -6.60 22.04 -8.52
CA LEU A 631 -5.76 22.91 -9.33
C LEU A 631 -5.00 23.92 -8.48
N ASN A 632 -5.66 24.41 -7.43
CA ASN A 632 -5.16 25.48 -6.59
C ASN A 632 -4.48 25.00 -5.30
N LEU A 633 -4.21 23.69 -5.19
CA LEU A 633 -3.31 23.21 -4.16
C LEU A 633 -1.89 23.75 -4.46
N PRO A 634 -1.13 24.22 -3.44
CA PRO A 634 0.25 24.68 -3.63
C PRO A 634 1.21 23.51 -3.91
N ASP A 635 0.99 22.79 -5.00
CA ASP A 635 1.77 21.64 -5.46
C ASP A 635 1.97 21.78 -6.97
N PHE A 636 3.19 21.62 -7.47
CA PHE A 636 3.44 21.69 -8.92
C PHE A 636 2.77 20.50 -9.65
N ARG A 637 2.43 19.42 -8.92
CA ARG A 637 1.69 18.27 -9.47
C ARG A 637 0.17 18.46 -9.47
N SER A 638 -0.33 19.61 -9.01
CA SER A 638 -1.78 19.90 -8.92
C SER A 638 -2.50 19.77 -10.27
N SER A 639 -1.91 20.30 -11.34
CA SER A 639 -2.48 20.19 -12.69
C SER A 639 -2.51 18.75 -13.21
N GLU A 640 -1.42 18.00 -13.03
CA GLU A 640 -1.33 16.57 -13.39
C GLU A 640 -2.38 15.76 -12.64
N ARG A 641 -2.46 15.92 -11.32
CA ARG A 641 -3.44 15.20 -10.49
C ARG A 641 -4.88 15.54 -10.85
N THR A 642 -5.15 16.81 -11.16
CA THR A 642 -6.48 17.22 -11.60
C THR A 642 -6.83 16.60 -12.93
N PHE A 643 -5.93 16.65 -13.91
CA PHE A 643 -6.12 16.01 -15.21
C PHE A 643 -6.39 14.50 -15.04
N GLN A 644 -5.55 13.79 -14.27
CA GLN A 644 -5.68 12.36 -14.00
C GLN A 644 -7.04 12.04 -13.36
N LEU A 645 -7.41 12.77 -12.31
CA LEU A 645 -8.67 12.58 -11.61
C LEU A 645 -9.88 12.79 -12.53
N LEU A 646 -9.92 13.92 -13.26
CA LEU A 646 -11.05 14.23 -14.15
C LEU A 646 -11.17 13.22 -15.28
N THR A 647 -10.04 12.80 -15.88
CA THR A 647 -10.02 11.79 -16.96
C THR A 647 -10.49 10.42 -16.44
N GLN A 648 -10.04 10.02 -15.25
CA GLN A 648 -10.43 8.76 -14.64
C GLN A 648 -11.92 8.74 -14.31
N VAL A 649 -12.44 9.83 -13.74
CA VAL A 649 -13.85 10.04 -13.41
C VAL A 649 -14.71 10.04 -14.67
N ALA A 650 -14.28 10.74 -15.72
CA ALA A 650 -14.96 10.73 -17.00
C ALA A 650 -15.05 9.31 -17.57
N GLY A 651 -13.97 8.54 -17.46
CA GLY A 651 -13.94 7.13 -17.88
C GLY A 651 -14.80 6.16 -17.05
N ARG A 652 -15.53 6.61 -16.01
CA ARG A 652 -16.46 5.77 -15.22
C ARG A 652 -17.87 5.74 -15.79
N ALA A 653 -18.29 6.76 -16.54
CA ALA A 653 -19.60 6.78 -17.15
C ALA A 653 -19.63 5.91 -18.42
N GLY A 654 -20.72 5.15 -18.63
CA GLY A 654 -20.98 4.44 -19.89
C GLY A 654 -20.06 3.25 -20.17
N ARG A 655 -19.83 2.39 -19.18
CA ARG A 655 -19.02 1.15 -19.30
C ARG A 655 -19.81 -0.07 -19.79
N ALA A 656 -21.14 0.00 -19.73
CA ALA A 656 -22.07 -1.02 -20.21
C ALA A 656 -22.75 -0.57 -21.52
N GLU A 657 -23.94 -1.08 -21.82
CA GLU A 657 -24.69 -0.76 -23.04
C GLU A 657 -25.24 0.68 -23.09
N LYS A 658 -25.35 1.35 -21.93
CA LYS A 658 -25.94 2.69 -21.82
C LYS A 658 -24.88 3.79 -22.01
N ALA A 659 -25.22 4.80 -22.80
CA ALA A 659 -24.39 6.00 -22.94
C ALA A 659 -24.33 6.77 -21.60
N GLY A 660 -23.12 7.07 -21.15
CA GLY A 660 -22.89 7.85 -19.94
C GLY A 660 -22.69 9.33 -20.24
N GLN A 661 -23.10 10.20 -19.30
CA GLN A 661 -22.87 11.64 -19.33
C GLN A 661 -21.98 12.06 -18.16
N VAL A 662 -21.06 12.98 -18.43
CA VAL A 662 -20.14 13.53 -17.42
C VAL A 662 -20.28 15.05 -17.38
N LEU A 663 -20.63 15.59 -16.21
CA LEU A 663 -20.76 17.03 -15.99
C LEU A 663 -19.63 17.51 -15.07
N ILE A 664 -18.76 18.37 -15.57
CA ILE A 664 -17.65 18.93 -14.78
C ILE A 664 -17.91 20.41 -14.51
N GLN A 665 -18.13 20.76 -13.26
CA GLN A 665 -18.36 22.14 -12.85
C GLN A 665 -17.03 22.80 -12.41
N SER A 666 -16.77 24.00 -12.92
CA SER A 666 -15.55 24.76 -12.60
C SER A 666 -15.76 26.27 -12.68
N TYR A 667 -15.03 27.03 -11.87
CA TYR A 667 -14.88 28.49 -12.00
C TYR A 667 -13.83 28.87 -13.03
N ASN A 668 -12.95 27.95 -13.41
CA ASN A 668 -11.88 28.14 -14.40
C ASN A 668 -11.96 27.09 -15.52
N PRO A 669 -13.08 26.98 -16.27
CA PRO A 669 -13.23 25.96 -17.32
C PRO A 669 -12.20 26.08 -18.45
N GLN A 670 -11.54 27.23 -18.59
CA GLN A 670 -10.49 27.47 -19.58
C GLN A 670 -9.10 26.95 -19.15
N HIS A 671 -8.93 26.53 -17.90
CA HIS A 671 -7.66 25.98 -17.42
C HIS A 671 -7.24 24.78 -18.27
N TYR A 672 -5.99 24.74 -18.72
CA TYR A 672 -5.51 23.74 -19.70
C TYR A 672 -5.74 22.30 -19.24
N ALA A 673 -5.48 22.00 -17.96
CA ALA A 673 -5.70 20.66 -17.40
C ALA A 673 -7.17 20.21 -17.50
N ILE A 674 -8.13 21.12 -17.35
CA ILE A 674 -9.56 20.82 -17.46
C ILE A 674 -9.95 20.62 -18.94
N ARG A 675 -9.47 21.49 -19.83
CA ARG A 675 -9.74 21.37 -21.28
C ARG A 675 -9.22 20.06 -21.84
N PHE A 676 -7.96 19.72 -21.58
CA PHE A 676 -7.40 18.44 -22.01
C PHE A 676 -8.12 17.24 -21.37
N ALA A 677 -8.55 17.33 -20.11
CA ALA A 677 -9.30 16.25 -19.47
C ALA A 677 -10.69 16.05 -20.10
N LYS A 678 -11.39 17.13 -20.50
CA LYS A 678 -12.65 17.07 -21.25
C LYS A 678 -12.48 16.29 -22.55
N ASP A 679 -11.43 16.60 -23.30
CA ASP A 679 -11.15 16.00 -24.61
C ASP A 679 -10.42 14.64 -24.47
N GLN A 680 -10.11 14.22 -23.24
CA GLN A 680 -9.29 13.04 -22.91
C GLN A 680 -7.93 13.01 -23.63
N ASP A 681 -7.38 14.19 -23.93
CA ASP A 681 -6.13 14.36 -24.66
C ASP A 681 -4.93 14.37 -23.71
N TYR A 682 -4.48 13.17 -23.35
CA TYR A 682 -3.29 12.98 -22.53
C TYR A 682 -2.01 13.49 -23.22
N GLU A 683 -1.86 13.29 -24.53
CA GLU A 683 -0.61 13.64 -25.22
C GLU A 683 -0.45 15.16 -25.36
N GLY A 684 -1.55 15.89 -25.61
CA GLY A 684 -1.58 17.35 -25.56
C GLY A 684 -1.29 17.89 -24.16
N PHE A 685 -1.92 17.32 -23.12
CA PHE A 685 -1.61 17.64 -21.74
C PHE A 685 -0.13 17.42 -21.40
N TYR A 686 0.40 16.23 -21.73
CA TYR A 686 1.79 15.86 -21.51
C TYR A 686 2.74 16.87 -22.19
N ALA A 687 2.52 17.20 -23.45
CA ALA A 687 3.37 18.14 -24.18
C ALA A 687 3.38 19.54 -23.55
N TYR A 688 2.21 20.04 -23.14
CA TYR A 688 2.06 21.35 -22.53
C TYR A 688 2.70 21.42 -21.14
N GLU A 689 2.32 20.49 -20.26
CA GLU A 689 2.80 20.43 -18.86
C GLU A 689 4.32 20.20 -18.80
N MET A 690 4.85 19.34 -19.68
CA MET A 690 6.30 19.13 -19.77
C MET A 690 7.08 20.38 -20.19
N GLY A 691 6.47 21.29 -20.95
CA GLY A 691 7.03 22.60 -21.25
C GLY A 691 7.22 23.43 -19.98
N ILE A 692 6.18 23.52 -19.14
CA ILE A 692 6.20 24.24 -17.86
C ILE A 692 7.24 23.62 -16.91
N ARG A 693 7.21 22.30 -16.73
CA ARG A 693 8.14 21.62 -15.81
C ARG A 693 9.60 21.78 -16.20
N ARG A 694 9.89 21.83 -17.50
CA ARG A 694 11.25 22.09 -18.01
C ARG A 694 11.72 23.50 -17.66
N GLN A 695 10.86 24.50 -17.84
CA GLN A 695 11.20 25.91 -17.56
C GLN A 695 11.41 26.16 -16.06
N LEU A 696 10.56 25.57 -15.22
CA LEU A 696 10.59 25.76 -13.76
C LEU A 696 11.52 24.80 -13.01
N GLY A 697 12.14 23.87 -13.74
CA GLY A 697 13.08 22.89 -13.19
C GLY A 697 12.43 21.91 -12.21
N TYR A 698 11.35 21.25 -12.63
CA TYR A 698 10.64 20.23 -11.87
C TYR A 698 10.81 18.82 -12.50
N PRO A 699 10.54 17.75 -11.73
CA PRO A 699 10.49 16.38 -12.24
C PRO A 699 9.61 16.24 -13.49
N PRO A 700 10.03 15.49 -14.52
CA PRO A 700 11.19 14.58 -14.53
C PRO A 700 12.53 15.20 -15.00
N TYR A 701 12.61 16.52 -15.22
CA TYR A 701 13.85 17.15 -15.71
C TYR A 701 14.88 17.40 -14.59
N TYR A 702 14.38 17.58 -13.37
CA TYR A 702 15.13 17.74 -12.14
C TYR A 702 14.60 16.73 -11.12
N PHE A 703 15.47 16.25 -10.25
CA PHE A 703 15.10 15.56 -9.03
C PHE A 703 14.89 16.54 -7.89
N THR A 704 14.13 16.13 -6.88
CA THR A 704 13.72 16.91 -5.73
C THR A 704 13.99 16.16 -4.44
N ILE A 705 14.58 16.83 -3.46
CA ILE A 705 14.70 16.34 -2.07
C ILE A 705 13.96 17.30 -1.15
N GLY A 706 13.07 16.78 -0.32
CA GLY A 706 12.46 17.49 0.79
C GLY A 706 13.17 17.14 2.09
N ILE A 707 13.67 18.13 2.82
CA ILE A 707 14.18 17.96 4.17
C ILE A 707 13.21 18.64 5.12
N THR A 708 12.60 17.89 6.02
CA THR A 708 11.71 18.44 7.06
C THR A 708 12.38 18.34 8.42
N LEU A 709 12.50 19.47 9.11
CA LEU A 709 12.95 19.58 10.49
C LEU A 709 11.76 19.91 11.38
N SER A 710 11.71 19.30 12.57
CA SER A 710 10.69 19.65 13.56
C SER A 710 11.20 19.62 14.99
N HIS A 711 10.69 20.55 15.79
CA HIS A 711 11.10 20.74 17.19
C HIS A 711 9.97 21.35 18.03
N LYS A 712 10.00 21.19 19.36
CA LYS A 712 9.00 21.77 20.27
C LYS A 712 9.05 23.29 20.35
N LYS A 713 10.24 23.87 20.11
CA LYS A 713 10.51 25.31 20.10
C LYS A 713 10.81 25.79 18.67
N GLU A 714 10.09 26.82 18.24
CA GLU A 714 10.20 27.39 16.89
C GLU A 714 11.58 27.99 16.60
N GLU A 715 12.13 28.77 17.54
CA GLU A 715 13.45 29.39 17.40
C GLU A 715 14.56 28.35 17.17
N GLU A 716 14.48 27.20 17.86
CA GLU A 716 15.44 26.13 17.71
C GLU A 716 15.35 25.42 16.36
N VAL A 717 14.13 25.09 15.87
CA VAL A 717 14.00 24.47 14.55
C VAL A 717 14.47 25.42 13.45
N LEU A 718 14.20 26.73 13.57
CA LEU A 718 14.66 27.73 12.62
C LEU A 718 16.20 27.83 12.62
N ARG A 719 16.82 27.93 13.80
CA ARG A 719 18.29 27.94 13.95
C ARG A 719 18.93 26.71 13.32
N ARG A 720 18.40 25.52 13.60
CA ARG A 720 18.89 24.25 13.04
C ARG A 720 18.63 24.13 11.53
N ALA A 721 17.52 24.66 11.03
CA ALA A 721 17.25 24.68 9.59
C ALA A 721 18.28 25.54 8.83
N TYR A 722 18.67 26.70 9.37
CA TYR A 722 19.76 27.50 8.79
C TYR A 722 21.13 26.81 8.90
N GLN A 723 21.40 26.09 9.97
CA GLN A 723 22.61 25.27 10.08
C GLN A 723 22.65 24.19 8.99
N VAL A 724 21.54 23.48 8.77
CA VAL A 724 21.40 22.50 7.68
C VAL A 724 21.61 23.16 6.31
N MET A 725 21.03 24.34 6.08
CA MET A 725 21.29 25.07 4.84
C MET A 725 22.75 25.44 4.62
N GLY A 726 23.48 25.77 5.69
CA GLY A 726 24.92 25.99 5.63
C GLY A 726 25.67 24.77 5.09
N ILE A 727 25.36 23.59 5.65
CA ILE A 727 25.94 22.30 5.21
C ILE A 727 25.60 22.02 3.75
N LEU A 728 24.34 22.20 3.36
CA LEU A 728 23.90 21.97 1.98
C LEU A 728 24.61 22.90 1.00
N ARG A 729 24.75 24.19 1.32
CA ARG A 729 25.43 25.16 0.47
C ARG A 729 26.94 24.92 0.36
N SER A 730 27.57 24.37 1.40
CA SER A 730 28.99 24.05 1.36
C SER A 730 29.28 22.70 0.69
N GLY A 731 28.36 21.74 0.79
CA GLY A 731 28.56 20.37 0.29
C GLY A 731 28.04 20.14 -1.12
N LEU A 732 27.02 20.87 -1.58
CA LEU A 732 26.44 20.71 -2.91
C LEU A 732 27.01 21.72 -3.90
N SER A 733 26.99 21.36 -5.19
CA SER A 733 27.41 22.25 -6.26
C SER A 733 26.42 23.40 -6.50
N ASP A 734 26.89 24.49 -7.14
CA ASP A 734 26.04 25.62 -7.55
C ASP A 734 24.94 25.24 -8.58
N ALA A 735 25.04 24.04 -9.18
CA ALA A 735 24.01 23.51 -10.07
C ALA A 735 22.75 23.06 -9.31
N SER A 736 22.87 22.77 -8.01
CA SER A 736 21.77 22.41 -7.13
C SER A 736 21.07 23.67 -6.58
N LYS A 737 19.76 23.77 -6.79
CA LYS A 737 18.96 24.90 -6.27
C LYS A 737 18.40 24.53 -4.91
N ILE A 738 18.80 25.27 -3.88
CA ILE A 738 18.30 25.12 -2.50
C ILE A 738 17.27 26.22 -2.22
N LEU A 739 16.05 25.81 -1.86
CA LEU A 739 14.93 26.67 -1.48
C LEU A 739 14.60 26.46 0.00
N GLY A 740 14.18 27.53 0.69
CA GLY A 740 13.93 27.50 2.14
C GLY A 740 14.98 28.26 2.98
N PRO A 741 14.92 28.15 4.32
CA PRO A 741 14.03 27.28 5.08
C PRO A 741 12.68 27.97 5.27
N THR A 742 11.58 27.27 4.99
CA THR A 742 10.22 27.83 5.11
C THR A 742 9.39 27.00 6.08
N PRO A 743 8.45 27.61 6.83
CA PRO A 743 7.50 26.84 7.60
C PRO A 743 6.65 25.97 6.66
N LYS A 744 6.30 24.75 7.08
CA LYS A 744 5.30 23.96 6.34
C LYS A 744 3.93 24.63 6.39
N PRO A 745 3.02 24.38 5.42
CA PRO A 745 1.63 24.84 5.48
C PRO A 745 0.94 24.56 6.81
N ILE A 746 1.17 23.37 7.38
CA ILE A 746 0.79 23.06 8.76
C ILE A 746 1.99 23.31 9.66
N ALA A 747 2.11 24.55 10.14
CA ALA A 747 3.29 25.00 10.88
C ALA A 747 3.48 24.27 12.22
N ARG A 748 2.40 23.77 12.86
CA ARG A 748 2.46 23.06 14.14
C ARG A 748 1.52 21.85 14.20
N THR A 749 2.04 20.68 14.53
CA THR A 749 1.24 19.48 14.84
C THR A 749 1.84 18.72 16.03
N HIS A 750 1.02 18.12 16.88
CA HIS A 750 1.51 17.31 18.01
C HIS A 750 2.56 18.05 18.87
N ASN A 751 2.40 19.38 19.05
CA ASN A 751 3.34 20.27 19.75
C ASN A 751 4.75 20.39 19.13
N LEU A 752 4.90 20.12 17.83
CA LEU A 752 6.14 20.35 17.09
C LEU A 752 5.91 21.39 15.99
N TYR A 753 6.83 22.35 15.88
CA TYR A 753 6.94 23.29 14.77
C TYR A 753 7.69 22.64 13.61
N HIS A 754 7.24 22.84 12.38
CA HIS A 754 7.79 22.19 11.19
C HIS A 754 8.35 23.19 10.19
N TYR A 755 9.61 23.02 9.82
CA TYR A 755 10.27 23.74 8.74
C TYR A 755 10.73 22.78 7.66
N GLN A 756 10.75 23.26 6.42
CA GLN A 756 11.21 22.51 5.27
C GLN A 756 12.26 23.24 4.46
N ILE A 757 13.14 22.45 3.83
CA ILE A 757 14.12 22.86 2.84
C ILE A 757 13.92 21.97 1.62
N LEU A 758 13.98 22.56 0.43
CA LEU A 758 13.78 21.86 -0.82
C LEU A 758 15.02 21.99 -1.70
N ILE A 759 15.51 20.87 -2.20
CA ILE A 759 16.66 20.81 -3.10
C ILE A 759 16.16 20.37 -4.46
N LYS A 760 16.48 21.12 -5.53
CA LYS A 760 16.26 20.73 -6.92
C LYS A 760 17.60 20.52 -7.61
N TYR A 761 17.83 19.34 -8.19
CA TYR A 761 19.11 19.00 -8.81
C TYR A 761 18.92 18.14 -10.07
N ARG A 762 19.97 17.95 -10.87
CA ARG A 762 19.96 17.05 -12.04
C ARG A 762 20.94 15.89 -11.87
N LEU A 763 22.20 16.25 -11.73
CA LEU A 763 23.32 15.38 -11.40
C LEU A 763 24.05 16.06 -10.25
N GLU A 764 24.24 15.36 -9.15
CA GLU A 764 24.87 15.88 -7.94
C GLU A 764 25.54 14.73 -7.21
N ASP A 765 26.84 14.55 -7.44
CA ASP A 765 27.59 13.41 -6.92
C ASP A 765 27.79 13.51 -5.40
N GLU A 766 27.88 14.74 -4.86
CA GLU A 766 28.06 15.01 -3.43
C GLU A 766 26.74 14.99 -2.64
N LEU A 767 25.60 14.67 -3.28
CA LEU A 767 24.30 14.64 -2.63
C LEU A 767 24.27 13.64 -1.49
N GLY A 768 24.71 12.40 -1.75
CA GLY A 768 24.69 11.31 -0.77
C GLY A 768 25.51 11.63 0.49
N PRO A 769 26.82 11.94 0.34
CA PRO A 769 27.68 12.35 1.45
C PRO A 769 27.10 13.53 2.24
N THR A 770 26.65 14.59 1.56
CA THR A 770 26.12 15.80 2.20
C THR A 770 24.84 15.50 2.99
N LEU A 771 23.90 14.72 2.44
CA LEU A 771 22.68 14.35 3.15
C LEU A 771 22.94 13.43 4.34
N ASN A 772 23.95 12.55 4.26
CA ASN A 772 24.38 11.75 5.41
C ASN A 772 25.00 12.63 6.52
N GLN A 773 25.73 13.69 6.16
CA GLN A 773 26.21 14.68 7.13
C GLN A 773 25.04 15.41 7.82
N VAL A 774 23.98 15.76 7.07
CA VAL A 774 22.76 16.34 7.63
C VAL A 774 22.06 15.38 8.60
N LEU A 775 21.97 14.09 8.26
CA LEU A 775 21.43 13.06 9.17
C LEU A 775 22.25 12.94 10.44
N ALA A 776 23.58 13.05 10.37
CA ALA A 776 24.47 12.96 11.51
C ALA A 776 24.20 14.04 12.58
N LEU A 777 23.71 15.23 12.20
CA LEU A 777 23.34 16.27 13.16
C LEU A 777 22.30 15.81 14.18
N THR A 778 21.35 14.95 13.79
CA THR A 778 20.32 14.43 14.72
C THR A 778 20.90 13.57 15.84
N GLN A 779 22.14 13.12 15.70
CA GLN A 779 22.80 12.22 16.64
C GLN A 779 23.55 12.97 17.75
N GLU A 780 23.73 14.27 17.61
CA GLU A 780 24.34 15.10 18.64
C GLU A 780 23.40 15.16 19.86
N ARG A 781 23.96 15.03 21.08
CA ARG A 781 23.16 15.00 22.31
C ARG A 781 22.28 16.25 22.47
N GLU A 782 22.78 17.39 22.02
CA GLU A 782 22.05 18.66 22.01
C GLU A 782 20.83 18.68 21.06
N ASN A 783 20.75 17.72 20.14
CA ASN A 783 19.69 17.60 19.13
C ASN A 783 18.73 16.44 19.40
N SER A 784 18.72 15.89 20.61
CA SER A 784 17.85 14.75 20.98
C SER A 784 16.34 15.00 20.80
N GLU A 785 15.89 16.26 20.85
CA GLU A 785 14.51 16.65 20.57
C GLU A 785 14.24 17.06 19.12
N LEU A 786 15.29 17.20 18.29
CA LEU A 786 15.17 17.57 16.88
C LEU A 786 14.82 16.33 16.06
N ARG A 787 13.72 16.40 15.33
CA ARG A 787 13.38 15.37 14.35
C ARG A 787 13.71 15.89 12.96
N LEU A 788 14.54 15.15 12.23
CA LEU A 788 14.87 15.43 10.85
C LEU A 788 14.37 14.26 9.99
N SER A 789 13.81 14.58 8.84
CA SER A 789 13.45 13.59 7.82
C SER A 789 13.86 14.08 6.44
N ILE A 790 14.36 13.16 5.64
CA ILE A 790 14.74 13.38 4.24
C ILE A 790 13.77 12.56 3.39
N ASP A 791 13.20 13.20 2.37
CA ASP A 791 12.26 12.59 1.44
C ASP A 791 12.76 12.81 0.01
N HIS A 792 13.17 11.73 -0.65
CA HIS A 792 13.54 11.74 -2.06
C HIS A 792 12.29 11.71 -2.94
N GLU A 793 12.16 12.64 -3.88
CA GLU A 793 10.98 12.82 -4.73
C GLU A 793 9.66 12.86 -3.91
N PRO A 794 9.52 13.83 -2.99
CA PRO A 794 8.33 13.92 -2.16
C PRO A 794 7.10 14.05 -3.07
N GLN A 795 6.09 13.22 -2.79
CA GLN A 795 4.81 13.28 -3.51
C GLN A 795 3.94 14.43 -3.00
N GLN A 796 4.17 14.92 -1.79
CA GLN A 796 3.46 16.07 -1.23
C GLN A 796 4.49 17.05 -0.67
N PHE A 797 4.41 18.30 -1.12
CA PHE A 797 5.25 19.40 -0.66
C PHE A 797 4.56 20.25 0.42
N LEU A 798 3.34 19.85 0.80
CA LEU A 798 2.51 20.50 1.81
C LEU A 798 2.68 19.89 3.22
#